data_AF-A0A662FII3-F1
#
_entry.id   AF-A0A662FII3-F1
#
_cell.length_a   1.000
_cell.length_b   1.000
_cell.length_c   1.000
_cell.angle_alpha   90.00
_cell.angle_beta   90.00
_cell.angle_gamma   90.00
#
_symmetry.space_group_name_H-M   'P 1'
#
loop_
_entity.id
_entity.type
_entity.pdbx_description
1 polymer ?
#
loop_
_entity_poly.entity_id
_entity_poly.type
_entity_poly.pdbx_seq_one_letter_code
_entity_poly.pdbx_strand_id
1 'polypeptide(L)'
;MTETSPKMKEYFDGINKEIDKALKTANKARSKQLDPEKKVEINLAKNMAERVEGLISVLAPQIKGSGVVERIMELEKKYGTLDWRVALKIAEEVAQEKFCKFKNKIEAIEIGIRTGFAYVTVGVVSSPLDGLVGINIKKRKDGKEYICVKYAGPIRNAGGTAAAVSAIITDYIRQKQGYEKYDAQPEEIRRAITELQDYHERVTNLQYKPSEAEIDFLMKNIPIEISGDPSEQIEVSNYKDLERVETNFIRSGYCLMLSSCIPLKAPKLWKQLGKWGNEFGIKSWNFLEEFIEIQKKSKAKKKEIKTEKISPDYTYITDLVAGRPVLGYPLREGGFRLRYGRNRISGYSCQSIHPATMHILNKYIATGTQLKTERPGKATTITPCDTIEGPIVKLQNGTVLQINSIEEAKKYNKEIQKILFLGDILISYGDFYNRAHTLIPCGYCEEWWSQEVNQKTKEEQSKKLEQYTTKPYKKPTAQQAIQIAKQTQTPLHPAYTYHWKLINKKQLIELIQWLKQAKIYKTETKTEKIVLPKNNAKEILELIGLPHKFINNEYTILEEQEAEIINAMFKLTEPEETIKKIENTQEDTLKIINQISPIQIRDKSGTFIGTRMGRPEKAKQRKLTGNPHVLFPVGKEGGRLRSFQSALEQGKITAEFPFYYCEKCQKQTIFPKCENCGEPTKQKWKCPKCGLQDEKKCTQHGQNKASEQKTIPIKEYFEKILKYLGTKTYPELIKGVRGTSNKEHIPEHLAKGILRAKYSIHVYKDGTTRYDM
;
A
#
# COMPACT_ATOMS: atom_id res chain seq x y z
N MET A 1 26.14 10.81 -7.45
CA MET A 1 25.80 10.68 -6.01
C MET A 1 26.32 11.94 -5.36
N THR A 2 25.47 12.72 -4.69
CA THR A 2 25.93 13.76 -3.78
C THR A 2 26.84 13.12 -2.74
N GLU A 3 28.06 13.62 -2.58
CA GLU A 3 29.00 13.10 -1.58
C GLU A 3 28.34 13.09 -0.21
N THR A 4 28.42 11.94 0.47
CA THR A 4 27.87 11.77 1.81
C THR A 4 28.56 12.75 2.76
N SER A 5 27.77 13.58 3.47
CA SER A 5 28.35 14.51 4.44
C SER A 5 29.13 13.77 5.53
N PRO A 6 30.14 14.39 6.16
CA PRO A 6 30.92 13.74 7.22
C PRO A 6 30.04 13.13 8.33
N LYS A 7 28.99 13.86 8.74
CA LYS A 7 28.01 13.40 9.75
C LYS A 7 27.23 12.16 9.29
N MET A 8 26.81 12.10 8.02
CA MET A 8 26.11 10.93 7.48
C MET A 8 27.06 9.73 7.34
N LYS A 9 28.33 9.98 7.00
CA LYS A 9 29.35 8.94 6.93
C LYS A 9 29.59 8.32 8.31
N GLU A 10 29.79 9.15 9.33
CA GLU A 10 29.92 8.71 10.72
C GLU A 10 28.72 7.87 11.19
N TYR A 11 27.49 8.29 10.84
CA TYR A 11 26.28 7.53 11.12
C TYR A 11 26.28 6.13 10.46
N PHE A 12 26.62 6.04 9.18
CA PHE A 12 26.70 4.75 8.49
C PHE A 12 27.83 3.87 9.00
N ASP A 13 28.98 4.45 9.33
CA ASP A 13 30.11 3.73 9.92
C ASP A 13 29.74 3.17 11.31
N GLY A 14 28.97 3.93 12.09
CA GLY A 14 28.40 3.46 13.36
C GLY A 14 27.47 2.26 13.18
N ILE A 15 26.55 2.30 12.20
CA ILE A 15 25.67 1.16 11.88
C ILE A 15 26.49 -0.05 11.44
N ASN A 16 27.44 0.14 10.52
CA ASN A 16 28.28 -0.95 10.00
C ASN A 16 29.07 -1.63 11.12
N LYS A 17 29.61 -0.86 12.06
CA LYS A 17 30.33 -1.39 13.23
C LYS A 17 29.45 -2.30 14.10
N GLU A 18 28.21 -1.91 14.36
CA GLU A 18 27.27 -2.74 15.13
C GLU A 18 26.80 -3.97 14.34
N ILE A 19 26.59 -3.85 13.02
CA ILE A 19 26.30 -5.00 12.15
C ILE A 19 27.45 -6.01 12.16
N ASP A 20 28.69 -5.56 12.01
CA ASP A 20 29.88 -6.42 12.04
C ASP A 20 30.03 -7.13 13.38
N LYS A 21 29.76 -6.44 14.48
CA LYS A 21 29.75 -7.03 15.83
C LYS A 21 28.66 -8.10 15.96
N ALA A 22 27.46 -7.86 15.44
CA ALA A 22 26.39 -8.84 15.43
C ALA A 22 26.75 -10.07 14.56
N LEU A 23 27.30 -9.86 13.36
CA LEU A 23 27.72 -10.94 12.47
C LEU A 23 28.88 -11.77 13.01
N LYS A 24 29.86 -11.15 13.67
CA LYS A 24 30.94 -11.87 14.35
C LYS A 24 30.38 -12.79 15.43
N THR A 25 29.46 -12.28 16.25
CA THR A 25 28.77 -13.07 17.28
C THR A 25 27.98 -14.23 16.67
N ALA A 26 27.19 -13.95 15.64
CA ALA A 26 26.36 -14.94 14.97
C ALA A 26 27.20 -16.03 14.27
N ASN A 27 28.29 -15.67 13.58
CA ASN A 27 29.19 -16.64 12.94
C ASN A 27 29.95 -17.48 13.99
N LYS A 28 30.35 -16.89 15.13
CA LYS A 28 30.92 -17.65 16.25
C LYS A 28 29.91 -18.65 16.84
N ALA A 29 28.62 -18.33 16.82
CA ALA A 29 27.58 -19.28 17.22
C ALA A 29 27.38 -20.38 16.16
N ARG A 30 27.26 -20.01 14.88
CA ARG A 30 27.07 -20.95 13.76
C ARG A 30 28.25 -21.93 13.61
N SER A 31 29.48 -21.50 13.88
CA SER A 31 30.67 -22.36 13.82
C SER A 31 30.66 -23.50 14.85
N LYS A 32 29.79 -23.44 15.88
CA LYS A 32 29.56 -24.56 16.82
C LYS A 32 28.78 -25.74 16.21
N GLN A 33 28.26 -25.58 14.97
CA GLN A 33 27.57 -26.59 14.17
C GLN A 33 26.30 -27.16 14.83
N LEU A 34 25.60 -26.33 15.60
CA LEU A 34 24.31 -26.67 16.21
C LEU A 34 23.11 -26.34 15.29
N ASP A 35 23.40 -25.66 14.19
CA ASP A 35 22.44 -25.21 13.18
C ASP A 35 22.75 -25.90 11.83
N PRO A 36 21.81 -25.91 10.86
CA PRO A 36 22.02 -26.57 9.57
C PRO A 36 23.26 -26.07 8.82
N GLU A 37 23.51 -24.76 8.88
CA GLU A 37 24.64 -24.11 8.20
C GLU A 37 25.70 -23.62 9.19
N LYS A 38 26.98 -23.77 8.81
CA LYS A 38 28.16 -23.41 9.62
C LYS A 38 28.46 -21.90 9.64
N LYS A 39 27.81 -21.14 8.77
CA LYS A 39 27.93 -19.68 8.64
C LYS A 39 26.55 -19.04 8.61
N VAL A 40 26.50 -17.73 8.81
CA VAL A 40 25.26 -16.96 8.67
C VAL A 40 24.79 -17.00 7.22
N GLU A 41 23.50 -17.29 7.03
CA GLU A 41 22.85 -17.45 5.71
C GLU A 41 22.30 -16.13 5.14
N ILE A 42 22.23 -15.07 5.96
CA ILE A 42 21.75 -13.75 5.55
C ILE A 42 22.94 -12.94 5.03
N ASN A 43 23.01 -12.80 3.70
CA ASN A 43 24.03 -11.99 3.04
C ASN A 43 23.75 -10.49 3.21
N LEU A 44 24.80 -9.72 3.47
CA LEU A 44 24.72 -8.25 3.45
C LEU A 44 24.84 -7.75 2.02
N ALA A 45 24.13 -6.67 1.72
CA ALA A 45 24.24 -5.92 0.47
C ALA A 45 24.21 -4.43 0.78
N LYS A 46 25.20 -3.67 0.29
CA LYS A 46 25.37 -2.24 0.56
C LYS A 46 24.45 -1.38 -0.29
N ASN A 47 24.19 -1.81 -1.52
CA ASN A 47 23.39 -1.06 -2.49
C ASN A 47 22.36 -1.96 -3.18
N MET A 48 21.55 -1.35 -4.06
CA MET A 48 20.52 -2.09 -4.78
C MET A 48 21.11 -3.07 -5.80
N ALA A 49 22.18 -2.70 -6.50
CA ALA A 49 22.80 -3.56 -7.50
C ALA A 49 23.34 -4.87 -6.89
N GLU A 50 23.98 -4.79 -5.74
CA GLU A 50 24.41 -5.96 -4.95
C GLU A 50 23.23 -6.81 -4.49
N ARG A 51 22.08 -6.20 -4.15
CA ARG A 51 20.87 -6.97 -3.83
C ARG A 51 20.32 -7.72 -5.04
N VAL A 52 20.34 -7.09 -6.21
CA VAL A 52 19.91 -7.73 -7.47
C VAL A 52 20.79 -8.94 -7.77
N GLU A 53 22.11 -8.76 -7.75
CA GLU A 53 23.08 -9.85 -7.94
C GLU A 53 22.88 -10.95 -6.89
N GLY A 54 22.83 -10.57 -5.60
CA GLY A 54 22.66 -11.49 -4.50
C GLY A 54 21.37 -12.32 -4.62
N LEU A 55 20.26 -11.70 -5.01
CA LEU A 55 18.98 -12.38 -5.22
C LEU A 55 19.05 -13.39 -6.38
N ILE A 56 19.58 -12.97 -7.53
CA ILE A 56 19.65 -13.82 -8.72
C ILE A 56 20.68 -14.94 -8.57
N SER A 57 21.74 -14.72 -7.78
CA SER A 57 22.76 -15.74 -7.50
C SER A 57 22.21 -17.00 -6.80
N VAL A 58 21.01 -16.93 -6.22
CA VAL A 58 20.31 -18.10 -5.67
C VAL A 58 19.95 -19.11 -6.76
N LEU A 59 19.61 -18.64 -7.97
CA LEU A 59 19.28 -19.49 -9.13
C LEU A 59 20.48 -19.67 -10.06
N ALA A 60 21.26 -18.61 -10.27
CA ALA A 60 22.43 -18.62 -11.16
C ALA A 60 23.68 -18.14 -10.39
N PRO A 61 24.35 -19.03 -9.64
CA PRO A 61 25.54 -18.68 -8.84
C PRO A 61 26.65 -18.01 -9.65
N GLN A 62 26.75 -18.33 -10.94
CA GLN A 62 27.73 -17.77 -11.89
C GLN A 62 27.56 -16.27 -12.17
N ILE A 63 26.42 -15.66 -11.82
CA ILE A 63 26.25 -14.20 -11.92
C ILE A 63 27.06 -13.45 -10.85
N LYS A 64 27.36 -14.10 -9.73
CA LYS A 64 28.08 -13.45 -8.63
C LYS A 64 29.50 -13.09 -9.05
N GLY A 65 29.86 -11.81 -8.97
CA GLY A 65 31.16 -11.29 -9.38
C GLY A 65 31.35 -11.22 -10.90
N SER A 66 30.28 -11.30 -11.69
CA SER A 66 30.36 -11.30 -13.16
C SER A 66 30.45 -9.90 -13.80
N GLY A 67 30.43 -8.83 -12.99
CA GLY A 67 30.43 -7.44 -13.47
C GLY A 67 29.03 -6.80 -13.60
N VAL A 68 27.97 -7.53 -13.25
CA VAL A 68 26.58 -7.04 -13.32
C VAL A 68 26.34 -5.85 -12.39
N VAL A 69 26.97 -5.83 -11.21
CA VAL A 69 26.81 -4.76 -10.21
C VAL A 69 27.33 -3.43 -10.75
N GLU A 70 28.56 -3.44 -11.26
CA GLU A 70 29.24 -2.29 -11.85
C GLU A 70 28.43 -1.77 -13.03
N ARG A 71 27.94 -2.68 -13.88
CA ARG A 71 27.14 -2.31 -15.04
C ARG A 71 25.81 -1.67 -14.67
N ILE A 72 25.12 -2.18 -13.65
CA ILE A 72 23.89 -1.55 -13.16
C ILE A 72 24.20 -0.11 -12.72
N MET A 73 25.28 0.10 -11.96
CA MET A 73 25.67 1.43 -11.49
C MET A 73 26.02 2.39 -12.63
N GLU A 74 26.64 1.91 -13.71
CA GLU A 74 26.88 2.69 -14.92
C GLU A 74 25.57 3.10 -15.62
N LEU A 75 24.65 2.15 -15.77
CA LEU A 75 23.35 2.40 -16.39
C LEU A 75 22.51 3.39 -15.56
N GLU A 76 22.61 3.35 -14.23
CA GLU A 76 21.98 4.32 -13.34
C GLU A 76 22.54 5.73 -13.48
N LYS A 77 23.84 5.88 -13.72
CA LYS A 77 24.43 7.19 -14.05
C LYS A 77 23.88 7.75 -15.36
N LYS A 78 23.56 6.88 -16.32
CA LYS A 78 23.03 7.26 -17.64
C LYS A 78 21.54 7.59 -17.62
N TYR A 79 20.70 6.73 -17.05
CA TYR A 79 19.23 6.86 -17.13
C TYR A 79 18.59 7.37 -15.84
N GLY A 80 19.30 7.32 -14.72
CA GLY A 80 18.78 7.58 -13.38
C GLY A 80 18.51 6.31 -12.59
N THR A 81 18.61 6.42 -11.26
CA THR A 81 18.32 5.34 -10.31
C THR A 81 16.85 4.92 -10.38
N LEU A 82 16.60 3.60 -10.39
CA LEU A 82 15.27 2.98 -10.49
C LEU A 82 14.52 3.24 -11.82
N ASP A 83 15.21 3.69 -12.86
CA ASP A 83 14.60 3.85 -14.18
C ASP A 83 14.42 2.48 -14.86
N TRP A 84 13.27 2.25 -15.49
CA TRP A 84 12.97 0.97 -16.16
C TRP A 84 13.90 0.68 -17.33
N ARG A 85 14.51 1.71 -17.94
CA ARG A 85 15.52 1.55 -19.00
C ARG A 85 16.78 0.84 -18.52
N VAL A 86 17.16 1.01 -17.24
CA VAL A 86 18.24 0.25 -16.61
C VAL A 86 17.87 -1.23 -16.57
N ALA A 87 16.65 -1.55 -16.10
CA ALA A 87 16.14 -2.91 -16.03
C ALA A 87 16.12 -3.61 -17.40
N LEU A 88 15.67 -2.89 -18.44
CA LEU A 88 15.62 -3.41 -19.81
C LEU A 88 17.01 -3.70 -20.36
N LYS A 89 17.97 -2.78 -20.18
CA LYS A 89 19.34 -2.97 -20.67
C LYS A 89 20.08 -4.08 -19.93
N ILE A 90 20.01 -4.12 -18.61
CA ILE A 90 20.70 -5.19 -17.87
C ILE A 90 20.09 -6.57 -18.20
N ALA A 91 18.77 -6.64 -18.38
CA ALA A 91 18.09 -7.86 -18.76
C ALA A 91 18.51 -8.35 -20.17
N GLU A 92 18.62 -7.42 -21.14
CA GLU A 92 19.13 -7.70 -22.48
C GLU A 92 20.58 -8.18 -22.46
N GLU A 93 21.47 -7.48 -21.75
CA GLU A 93 22.90 -7.79 -21.72
C GLU A 93 23.17 -9.15 -21.03
N VAL A 94 22.41 -9.50 -19.99
CA VAL A 94 22.46 -10.82 -19.36
C VAL A 94 21.91 -11.90 -20.28
N ALA A 95 20.76 -11.66 -20.95
CA ALA A 95 20.19 -12.61 -21.91
C ALA A 95 21.06 -12.83 -23.16
N GLN A 96 21.97 -11.91 -23.46
CA GLN A 96 23.00 -12.02 -24.51
C GLN A 96 24.30 -12.67 -24.01
N GLU A 97 24.34 -13.15 -22.77
CA GLU A 97 25.51 -13.80 -22.14
C GLU A 97 26.77 -12.92 -22.09
N LYS A 98 26.63 -11.59 -21.95
CA LYS A 98 27.79 -10.68 -21.91
C LYS A 98 28.64 -10.81 -20.64
N PHE A 99 28.06 -11.32 -19.55
CA PHE A 99 28.72 -11.40 -18.23
C PHE A 99 29.13 -12.82 -17.87
N CYS A 100 28.31 -13.81 -18.21
CA CYS A 100 28.56 -15.21 -17.90
C CYS A 100 27.79 -16.12 -18.87
N LYS A 101 28.17 -17.40 -18.90
CA LYS A 101 27.57 -18.44 -19.75
C LYS A 101 26.48 -19.21 -19.02
N PHE A 102 25.45 -19.59 -19.75
CA PHE A 102 24.35 -20.42 -19.26
C PHE A 102 24.31 -21.76 -19.99
N LYS A 103 23.54 -22.71 -19.46
CA LYS A 103 23.38 -24.06 -20.03
C LYS A 103 22.76 -24.01 -21.42
N ASN A 104 21.82 -23.10 -21.65
CA ASN A 104 21.17 -22.92 -22.93
C ASN A 104 20.59 -21.51 -23.07
N LYS A 105 20.15 -21.17 -24.29
CA LYS A 105 19.57 -19.86 -24.63
C LYS A 105 18.32 -19.54 -23.80
N ILE A 106 17.50 -20.55 -23.45
CA ILE A 106 16.28 -20.35 -22.66
C ILE A 106 16.65 -19.91 -21.23
N GLU A 107 17.64 -20.56 -20.61
CA GLU A 107 18.14 -20.18 -19.29
C GLU A 107 18.73 -18.76 -19.31
N ALA A 108 19.52 -18.42 -20.34
CA ALA A 108 20.04 -17.05 -20.48
C ALA A 108 18.92 -16.00 -20.54
N ILE A 109 17.89 -16.24 -21.36
CA ILE A 109 16.72 -15.35 -21.48
C ILE A 109 15.99 -15.25 -20.13
N GLU A 110 15.73 -16.37 -19.48
CA GLU A 110 15.02 -16.41 -18.20
C GLU A 110 15.77 -15.62 -17.12
N ILE A 111 17.09 -15.86 -16.98
CA ILE A 111 17.93 -15.16 -16.00
C ILE A 111 18.03 -13.67 -16.34
N GLY A 112 18.08 -13.30 -17.62
CA GLY A 112 18.00 -11.91 -18.05
C GLY A 112 16.70 -11.23 -17.59
N ILE A 113 15.55 -11.84 -17.87
CA ILE A 113 14.24 -11.33 -17.43
C ILE A 113 14.20 -11.19 -15.91
N ARG A 114 14.63 -12.23 -15.17
CA ARG A 114 14.66 -12.21 -13.70
C ARG A 114 15.59 -11.13 -13.16
N THR A 115 16.72 -10.86 -13.80
CA THR A 115 17.66 -9.80 -13.40
C THR A 115 17.04 -8.42 -13.55
N GLY A 116 16.42 -8.13 -14.70
CA GLY A 116 15.67 -6.88 -14.87
C GLY A 116 14.51 -6.76 -13.88
N PHE A 117 13.79 -7.86 -13.64
CA PHE A 117 12.68 -7.86 -12.69
C PHE A 117 13.15 -7.65 -11.23
N ALA A 118 14.28 -8.24 -10.85
CA ALA A 118 14.94 -8.00 -9.57
C ALA A 118 15.34 -6.53 -9.39
N TYR A 119 15.85 -5.89 -10.45
CA TYR A 119 16.14 -4.46 -10.43
C TYR A 119 14.90 -3.61 -10.18
N VAL A 120 13.81 -3.85 -10.92
CA VAL A 120 12.54 -3.10 -10.76
C VAL A 120 11.94 -3.29 -9.36
N THR A 121 12.18 -4.44 -8.74
CA THR A 121 11.74 -4.76 -7.38
C THR A 121 12.77 -4.42 -6.31
N VAL A 122 13.85 -3.69 -6.65
CA VAL A 122 14.89 -3.22 -5.73
C VAL A 122 15.68 -4.37 -5.05
N GLY A 123 15.51 -5.60 -5.53
CA GLY A 123 16.07 -6.81 -4.95
C GLY A 123 15.56 -7.13 -3.54
N VAL A 124 14.37 -6.63 -3.14
CA VAL A 124 13.84 -6.81 -1.77
C VAL A 124 12.67 -7.79 -1.67
N VAL A 125 12.18 -8.32 -2.81
CA VAL A 125 11.07 -9.27 -2.85
C VAL A 125 11.52 -10.56 -3.53
N SER A 126 10.93 -11.70 -3.16
CA SER A 126 11.26 -12.99 -3.78
C SER A 126 10.53 -13.25 -5.11
N SER A 127 9.66 -12.34 -5.57
CA SER A 127 8.91 -12.54 -6.82
C SER A 127 9.76 -12.77 -8.08
N PRO A 128 10.98 -12.22 -8.23
CA PRO A 128 11.89 -12.61 -9.30
C PRO A 128 12.36 -14.07 -9.23
N LEU A 129 12.20 -14.75 -8.08
CA LEU A 129 12.52 -16.18 -7.88
C LEU A 129 11.24 -17.03 -7.92
N ASP A 130 10.27 -16.71 -7.06
CA ASP A 130 9.08 -17.54 -6.81
C ASP A 130 7.82 -17.05 -7.55
N GLY A 131 7.82 -15.82 -8.04
CA GLY A 131 6.67 -15.19 -8.69
C GLY A 131 6.66 -15.40 -10.21
N LEU A 132 7.82 -15.27 -10.85
CA LEU A 132 8.08 -15.78 -12.20
C LEU A 132 8.59 -17.21 -12.05
N VAL A 133 7.84 -18.19 -12.53
CA VAL A 133 8.17 -19.61 -12.36
C VAL A 133 9.16 -20.08 -13.42
N GLY A 134 8.96 -19.62 -14.66
CA GLY A 134 9.84 -19.93 -15.78
C GLY A 134 9.27 -19.39 -17.09
N ILE A 135 9.96 -19.70 -18.18
CA ILE A 135 9.51 -19.36 -19.54
C ILE A 135 9.47 -20.61 -20.42
N ASN A 136 8.49 -20.66 -21.32
CA ASN A 136 8.35 -21.69 -22.34
C ASN A 136 8.37 -21.03 -23.73
N ILE A 137 8.98 -21.69 -24.70
CA ILE A 137 8.84 -21.33 -26.12
C ILE A 137 7.72 -22.19 -26.70
N LYS A 138 6.72 -21.54 -27.30
CA LYS A 138 5.53 -22.19 -27.87
C LYS A 138 5.35 -21.76 -29.33
N LYS A 139 4.49 -22.47 -30.06
CA LYS A 139 4.23 -22.22 -31.48
C LYS A 139 2.86 -21.58 -31.70
N ARG A 140 2.86 -20.53 -32.52
CA ARG A 140 1.68 -19.85 -33.07
C ARG A 140 0.94 -20.77 -34.04
N LYS A 141 -0.28 -20.39 -34.48
CA LYS A 141 -1.04 -21.20 -35.45
C LYS A 141 -0.36 -21.21 -36.83
N ASP A 142 0.43 -20.18 -37.13
CA ASP A 142 1.29 -20.09 -38.32
C ASP A 142 2.65 -20.82 -38.15
N GLY A 143 2.85 -21.55 -37.05
CA GLY A 143 4.05 -22.35 -36.78
C GLY A 143 5.24 -21.56 -36.21
N LYS A 144 5.19 -20.22 -36.19
CA LYS A 144 6.28 -19.40 -35.65
C LYS A 144 6.36 -19.45 -34.12
N GLU A 145 7.54 -19.21 -33.57
CA GLU A 145 7.78 -19.32 -32.13
C GLU A 145 7.53 -18.01 -31.37
N TYR A 146 6.96 -18.11 -30.17
CA TYR A 146 6.72 -17.00 -29.26
C TYR A 146 7.04 -17.38 -27.80
N ILE A 147 7.18 -16.37 -26.93
CA ILE A 147 7.48 -16.57 -25.51
C ILE A 147 6.20 -16.63 -24.68
N CYS A 148 6.07 -17.69 -23.87
CA CYS A 148 5.08 -17.85 -22.80
C CYS A 148 5.77 -17.73 -21.44
N VAL A 149 5.28 -16.83 -20.57
CA VAL A 149 5.83 -16.63 -19.22
C VAL A 149 4.87 -17.19 -18.18
N LYS A 150 5.39 -18.03 -17.29
CA LYS A 150 4.62 -18.62 -16.20
C LYS A 150 4.76 -17.80 -14.93
N TYR A 151 3.62 -17.36 -14.39
CA TYR A 151 3.54 -16.66 -13.11
C TYR A 151 2.83 -17.49 -12.04
N ALA A 152 3.28 -17.40 -10.80
CA ALA A 152 2.64 -18.00 -9.63
C ALA A 152 2.06 -16.94 -8.69
N GLY A 153 1.20 -17.36 -7.76
CA GLY A 153 0.58 -16.48 -6.75
C GLY A 153 1.53 -15.54 -5.98
N PRO A 154 2.79 -15.93 -5.67
CA PRO A 154 3.79 -15.04 -5.05
C PRO A 154 4.12 -13.77 -5.86
N ILE A 155 3.71 -13.67 -7.14
CA ILE A 155 3.84 -12.44 -7.93
C ILE A 155 3.15 -11.24 -7.28
N ARG A 156 2.13 -11.49 -6.43
CA ARG A 156 1.46 -10.47 -5.62
C ARG A 156 2.43 -9.63 -4.76
N ASN A 157 3.54 -10.23 -4.33
CA ASN A 157 4.52 -9.59 -3.44
C ASN A 157 5.36 -8.52 -4.14
N ALA A 158 5.57 -8.62 -5.46
CA ALA A 158 6.26 -7.59 -6.24
C ALA A 158 5.48 -6.26 -6.29
N GLY A 159 4.16 -6.33 -6.08
CA GLY A 159 3.25 -5.24 -6.37
C GLY A 159 2.94 -5.13 -7.86
N GLY A 160 1.75 -4.61 -8.19
CA GLY A 160 1.22 -4.65 -9.55
C GLY A 160 2.09 -3.95 -10.60
N THR A 161 2.80 -2.87 -10.23
CA THR A 161 3.63 -2.13 -11.19
C THR A 161 4.85 -2.95 -11.59
N ALA A 162 5.61 -3.47 -10.63
CA ALA A 162 6.83 -4.22 -10.92
C ALA A 162 6.50 -5.54 -11.64
N ALA A 163 5.41 -6.20 -11.24
CA ALA A 163 4.91 -7.39 -11.93
C ALA A 163 4.54 -7.07 -13.40
N ALA A 164 3.82 -5.98 -13.67
CA ALA A 164 3.51 -5.58 -15.05
C ALA A 164 4.77 -5.20 -15.85
N VAL A 165 5.75 -4.55 -15.23
CA VAL A 165 7.04 -4.25 -15.89
C VAL A 165 7.82 -5.53 -16.21
N SER A 166 7.68 -6.61 -15.43
CA SER A 166 8.28 -7.91 -15.80
C SER A 166 7.74 -8.46 -17.13
N ALA A 167 6.47 -8.21 -17.45
CA ALA A 167 5.89 -8.55 -18.75
C ALA A 167 6.46 -7.66 -19.87
N ILE A 168 6.68 -6.37 -19.60
CA ILE A 168 7.34 -5.44 -20.54
C ILE A 168 8.80 -5.87 -20.80
N ILE A 169 9.54 -6.25 -19.76
CA ILE A 169 10.92 -6.75 -19.87
C ILE A 169 10.95 -8.03 -20.73
N THR A 170 10.00 -8.94 -20.49
CA THR A 170 9.90 -10.16 -21.29
C THR A 170 9.63 -9.83 -22.75
N ASP A 171 8.67 -8.95 -23.04
CA ASP A 171 8.38 -8.53 -24.41
C ASP A 171 9.57 -7.84 -25.09
N TYR A 172 10.33 -7.03 -24.35
CA TYR A 172 11.56 -6.42 -24.85
C TYR A 172 12.60 -7.47 -25.25
N ILE A 173 12.82 -8.47 -24.39
CA ILE A 173 13.76 -9.56 -24.69
C ILE A 173 13.24 -10.44 -25.84
N ARG A 174 11.93 -10.72 -25.88
CA ARG A 174 11.27 -11.43 -27.00
C ARG A 174 11.65 -10.82 -28.34
N GLN A 175 11.53 -9.50 -28.47
CA GLN A 175 11.88 -8.76 -29.70
C GLN A 175 13.36 -8.87 -30.03
N LYS A 176 14.25 -8.70 -29.03
CA LYS A 176 15.70 -8.80 -29.23
C LYS A 176 16.19 -10.19 -29.61
N GLN A 177 15.44 -11.22 -29.24
CA GLN A 177 15.78 -12.62 -29.49
C GLN A 177 15.09 -13.19 -30.74
N GLY A 178 14.28 -12.39 -31.45
CA GLY A 178 13.65 -12.77 -32.73
C GLY A 178 12.36 -13.58 -32.60
N TYR A 179 11.72 -13.62 -31.43
CA TYR A 179 10.45 -14.32 -31.24
C TYR A 179 9.25 -13.46 -31.64
N GLU A 180 8.22 -14.10 -32.18
CA GLU A 180 6.99 -13.45 -32.66
C GLU A 180 6.04 -13.06 -31.53
N LYS A 181 5.08 -12.18 -31.83
CA LYS A 181 4.01 -11.81 -30.89
C LYS A 181 3.06 -12.99 -30.64
N TYR A 182 2.54 -13.08 -29.43
CA TYR A 182 1.47 -14.01 -29.07
C TYR A 182 0.19 -13.75 -29.90
N ASP A 183 -0.39 -14.83 -30.42
CA ASP A 183 -1.63 -14.84 -31.21
C ASP A 183 -2.79 -15.45 -30.38
N ALA A 184 -3.37 -14.65 -29.49
CA ALA A 184 -4.47 -15.10 -28.63
C ALA A 184 -5.66 -15.62 -29.46
N GLN A 185 -6.08 -16.85 -29.20
CA GLN A 185 -7.23 -17.46 -29.86
C GLN A 185 -8.54 -17.06 -29.17
N PRO A 186 -9.68 -17.05 -29.88
CA PRO A 186 -10.98 -16.68 -29.30
C PRO A 186 -11.34 -17.46 -28.02
N GLU A 187 -11.06 -18.76 -27.98
CA GLU A 187 -11.30 -19.61 -26.81
C GLU A 187 -10.38 -19.27 -25.64
N GLU A 188 -9.13 -18.88 -25.90
CA GLU A 188 -8.17 -18.44 -24.87
C GLU A 188 -8.60 -17.11 -24.23
N ILE A 189 -9.17 -16.20 -25.02
CA ILE A 189 -9.74 -14.94 -24.54
C ILE A 189 -10.94 -15.22 -23.62
N ARG A 190 -11.84 -16.10 -24.05
CA ARG A 190 -13.02 -16.49 -23.26
C ARG A 190 -12.62 -17.25 -21.99
N ARG A 191 -11.59 -18.08 -22.05
CA ARG A 191 -10.96 -18.70 -20.89
C ARG A 191 -10.41 -17.65 -19.92
N ALA A 192 -9.75 -16.60 -20.41
CA ALA A 192 -9.25 -15.51 -19.56
C ALA A 192 -10.37 -14.82 -18.76
N ILE A 193 -11.48 -14.50 -19.45
CA ILE A 193 -12.67 -13.88 -18.83
C ILE A 193 -13.26 -14.79 -17.75
N THR A 194 -13.48 -16.06 -18.11
CA THR A 194 -14.08 -17.08 -17.23
C THR A 194 -13.21 -17.31 -15.98
N GLU A 195 -11.91 -17.50 -16.18
CA GLU A 195 -10.96 -17.79 -15.10
C GLU A 195 -10.82 -16.60 -14.14
N LEU A 196 -10.86 -15.36 -14.64
CA LEU A 196 -10.89 -14.16 -13.79
C LEU A 196 -12.17 -14.04 -12.97
N GLN A 197 -13.32 -14.42 -13.55
CA GLN A 197 -14.59 -14.44 -12.83
C GLN A 197 -14.58 -15.50 -11.74
N ASP A 198 -14.23 -16.74 -12.09
CA ASP A 198 -14.08 -17.86 -11.14
C ASP A 198 -13.11 -17.51 -10.02
N TYR A 199 -11.96 -16.93 -10.34
CA TYR A 199 -10.99 -16.51 -9.33
C TYR A 199 -11.55 -15.46 -8.38
N HIS A 200 -12.25 -14.45 -8.91
CA HIS A 200 -12.85 -13.40 -8.11
C HIS A 200 -13.94 -13.92 -7.16
N GLU A 201 -14.77 -14.85 -7.62
CA GLU A 201 -15.94 -15.35 -6.89
C GLU A 201 -15.60 -16.50 -5.96
N ARG A 202 -14.70 -17.41 -6.37
CA ARG A 202 -14.46 -18.70 -5.70
C ARG A 202 -13.12 -18.79 -4.98
N VAL A 203 -12.17 -17.88 -5.27
CA VAL A 203 -10.82 -17.91 -4.66
C VAL A 203 -10.56 -16.66 -3.82
N THR A 204 -10.53 -15.47 -4.44
CA THR A 204 -10.32 -14.21 -3.72
C THR A 204 -10.73 -12.99 -4.55
N ASN A 205 -11.33 -12.00 -3.89
CA ASN A 205 -11.71 -10.76 -4.57
C ASN A 205 -10.48 -10.04 -5.17
N LEU A 206 -10.53 -9.89 -6.48
CA LEU A 206 -9.56 -9.12 -7.25
C LEU A 206 -9.49 -7.66 -6.79
N GLN A 207 -8.27 -7.09 -6.78
CA GLN A 207 -8.10 -5.68 -6.43
C GLN A 207 -8.70 -4.74 -7.48
N TYR A 208 -8.73 -5.20 -8.72
CA TYR A 208 -9.36 -4.56 -9.85
C TYR A 208 -9.97 -5.69 -10.64
N LYS A 209 -11.29 -5.69 -10.82
CA LYS A 209 -11.98 -6.65 -11.69
C LYS A 209 -12.18 -5.93 -13.02
N PRO A 210 -11.35 -6.18 -14.04
CA PRO A 210 -11.57 -5.59 -15.35
C PRO A 210 -12.91 -6.10 -15.91
N SER A 211 -13.58 -5.25 -16.66
CA SER A 211 -14.75 -5.62 -17.45
C SER A 211 -14.37 -6.59 -18.57
N GLU A 212 -15.35 -7.34 -19.10
CA GLU A 212 -15.11 -8.26 -20.22
C GLU A 212 -14.49 -7.56 -21.43
N ALA A 213 -14.95 -6.34 -21.74
CA ALA A 213 -14.40 -5.51 -22.82
C ALA A 213 -12.92 -5.16 -22.61
N GLU A 214 -12.50 -4.92 -21.35
CA GLU A 214 -11.09 -4.70 -21.04
C GLU A 214 -10.25 -5.96 -21.26
N ILE A 215 -10.74 -7.13 -20.83
CA ILE A 215 -10.00 -8.39 -20.99
C ILE A 215 -9.90 -8.80 -22.46
N ASP A 216 -11.00 -8.69 -23.21
CA ASP A 216 -11.01 -8.96 -24.64
C ASP A 216 -9.98 -8.09 -25.39
N PHE A 217 -9.99 -6.78 -25.14
CA PHE A 217 -9.02 -5.86 -25.75
C PHE A 217 -7.59 -6.16 -25.32
N LEU A 218 -7.35 -6.41 -24.02
CA LEU A 218 -6.01 -6.69 -23.51
C LEU A 218 -5.43 -7.97 -24.12
N MET A 219 -6.19 -9.06 -24.13
CA MET A 219 -5.72 -10.36 -24.62
C MET A 219 -5.41 -10.33 -26.12
N LYS A 220 -6.14 -9.55 -26.92
CA LYS A 220 -5.87 -9.37 -28.36
C LYS A 220 -4.58 -8.59 -28.64
N ASN A 221 -4.14 -7.74 -27.71
CA ASN A 221 -3.04 -6.81 -27.94
C ASN A 221 -1.76 -7.16 -27.15
N ILE A 222 -1.86 -8.00 -26.12
CA ILE A 222 -0.70 -8.34 -25.31
C ILE A 222 0.32 -9.17 -26.11
N PRO A 223 1.60 -8.75 -26.18
CA PRO A 223 2.55 -9.34 -27.13
C PRO A 223 3.20 -10.65 -26.67
N ILE A 224 3.00 -11.05 -25.41
CA ILE A 224 3.50 -12.30 -24.81
C ILE A 224 2.33 -13.09 -24.24
N GLU A 225 2.45 -14.42 -24.20
CA GLU A 225 1.48 -15.23 -23.46
C GLU A 225 1.80 -15.16 -21.97
N ILE A 226 0.80 -14.75 -21.19
CA ILE A 226 0.83 -14.87 -19.73
C ILE A 226 0.20 -16.21 -19.39
N SER A 227 0.90 -17.01 -18.60
CA SER A 227 0.42 -18.30 -18.11
C SER A 227 0.80 -18.49 -16.65
N GLY A 228 0.60 -19.69 -16.12
CA GLY A 228 0.93 -20.06 -14.74
C GLY A 228 0.62 -21.53 -14.46
N ASP A 229 1.28 -22.06 -13.45
CA ASP A 229 0.98 -23.41 -12.96
C ASP A 229 -0.35 -23.44 -12.19
N PRO A 230 -1.02 -24.60 -12.10
CA PRO A 230 -2.25 -24.74 -11.34
C PRO A 230 -2.00 -24.47 -9.85
N SER A 231 -2.45 -23.31 -9.38
CA SER A 231 -2.19 -22.85 -8.01
C SER A 231 -3.34 -23.10 -7.06
N GLU A 232 -4.53 -23.37 -7.59
CA GLU A 232 -5.74 -23.67 -6.82
C GLU A 232 -6.22 -25.08 -7.14
N GLN A 233 -6.88 -25.73 -6.18
CA GLN A 233 -7.48 -27.07 -6.35
C GLN A 233 -8.86 -27.02 -7.05
N ILE A 234 -9.18 -25.89 -7.67
CA ILE A 234 -10.50 -25.59 -8.22
C ILE A 234 -10.37 -25.49 -9.74
N GLU A 235 -11.21 -26.24 -10.46
CA GLU A 235 -11.30 -26.14 -11.91
C GLU A 235 -12.07 -24.90 -12.38
N VAL A 236 -11.68 -24.40 -13.55
CA VAL A 236 -12.43 -23.37 -14.27
C VAL A 236 -13.82 -23.88 -14.63
N SER A 237 -14.81 -22.99 -14.60
CA SER A 237 -16.21 -23.31 -14.86
C SER A 237 -16.47 -23.65 -16.33
N ASN A 238 -15.71 -23.08 -17.27
CA ASN A 238 -15.83 -23.32 -18.71
C ASN A 238 -14.48 -23.17 -19.44
N TYR A 239 -14.42 -23.52 -20.73
CA TYR A 239 -13.22 -23.47 -21.58
C TYR A 239 -12.05 -24.33 -21.06
N LYS A 240 -12.36 -25.61 -20.85
CA LYS A 240 -11.41 -26.67 -20.46
C LYS A 240 -10.71 -27.26 -21.68
N ASP A 241 -9.59 -27.94 -21.45
CA ASP A 241 -8.87 -28.78 -22.42
C ASP A 241 -8.39 -28.02 -23.67
N LEU A 242 -8.02 -26.75 -23.50
CA LEU A 242 -7.46 -25.94 -24.58
C LEU A 242 -6.04 -26.41 -24.94
N GLU A 243 -5.76 -26.55 -26.23
CA GLU A 243 -4.49 -27.06 -26.79
C GLU A 243 -3.24 -26.42 -26.16
N ARG A 244 -3.30 -25.12 -25.89
CA ARG A 244 -2.17 -24.32 -25.38
C ARG A 244 -2.22 -24.10 -23.87
N VAL A 245 -3.26 -24.55 -23.17
CA VAL A 245 -3.38 -24.36 -21.72
C VAL A 245 -3.19 -25.70 -21.01
N GLU A 246 -2.04 -25.87 -20.36
CA GLU A 246 -1.61 -27.12 -19.73
C GLU A 246 -2.49 -27.58 -18.53
N THR A 247 -3.52 -26.83 -18.15
CA THR A 247 -4.33 -27.14 -16.98
C THR A 247 -5.77 -26.62 -17.04
N ASN A 248 -6.68 -27.36 -16.43
CA ASN A 248 -8.07 -26.96 -16.19
C ASN A 248 -8.28 -26.28 -14.83
N PHE A 249 -7.24 -26.19 -14.01
CA PHE A 249 -7.31 -25.54 -12.69
C PHE A 249 -7.03 -24.04 -12.78
N ILE A 250 -7.56 -23.29 -11.82
CA ILE A 250 -7.39 -21.84 -11.73
C ILE A 250 -5.92 -21.48 -11.42
N ARG A 251 -5.38 -20.52 -12.19
CA ARG A 251 -4.02 -20.01 -12.10
C ARG A 251 -4.01 -18.61 -11.47
N SER A 252 -3.62 -18.54 -10.20
CA SER A 252 -3.61 -17.32 -9.39
C SER A 252 -2.64 -16.27 -9.92
N GLY A 253 -1.44 -16.67 -10.38
CA GLY A 253 -0.48 -15.75 -10.98
C GLY A 253 -0.99 -15.12 -12.28
N TYR A 254 -1.59 -15.93 -13.14
CA TYR A 254 -2.26 -15.51 -14.37
C TYR A 254 -3.39 -14.50 -14.10
N CYS A 255 -4.30 -14.85 -13.19
CA CYS A 255 -5.41 -13.96 -12.81
C CYS A 255 -4.92 -12.62 -12.24
N LEU A 256 -3.86 -12.62 -11.42
CA LEU A 256 -3.29 -11.38 -10.88
C LEU A 256 -2.68 -10.50 -11.98
N MET A 257 -1.98 -11.10 -12.92
CA MET A 257 -1.35 -10.38 -14.04
C MET A 257 -2.38 -9.70 -14.94
N LEU A 258 -3.46 -10.40 -15.26
CA LEU A 258 -4.59 -9.92 -16.07
C LEU A 258 -5.62 -9.10 -15.28
N SER A 259 -5.28 -8.65 -14.06
CA SER A 259 -6.19 -7.82 -13.26
C SER A 259 -5.45 -6.71 -12.52
N SER A 260 -4.74 -7.07 -11.46
CA SER A 260 -4.13 -6.18 -10.48
C SER A 260 -2.76 -5.66 -10.91
N CYS A 261 -2.17 -6.27 -11.94
CA CYS A 261 -0.89 -5.85 -12.53
C CYS A 261 -1.10 -5.00 -13.78
N ILE A 262 -1.32 -5.61 -14.95
CA ILE A 262 -1.33 -4.87 -16.22
C ILE A 262 -2.55 -3.93 -16.30
N PRO A 263 -3.81 -4.41 -16.18
CA PRO A 263 -4.98 -3.53 -16.27
C PRO A 263 -4.98 -2.40 -15.24
N LEU A 264 -4.77 -2.72 -13.96
CA LEU A 264 -4.82 -1.72 -12.89
C LEU A 264 -3.70 -0.69 -12.99
N LYS A 265 -2.55 -1.04 -13.61
CA LYS A 265 -1.39 -0.15 -13.71
C LYS A 265 -1.23 0.49 -15.08
N ALA A 266 -2.10 0.19 -16.05
CA ALA A 266 -2.04 0.74 -17.40
C ALA A 266 -1.78 2.26 -17.46
N PRO A 267 -2.46 3.14 -16.68
CA PRO A 267 -2.16 4.58 -16.69
C PRO A 267 -0.71 4.92 -16.29
N LYS A 268 -0.16 4.20 -15.31
CA LYS A 268 1.22 4.42 -14.84
C LYS A 268 2.24 3.86 -15.83
N LEU A 269 1.94 2.72 -16.45
CA LEU A 269 2.78 2.12 -17.49
C LEU A 269 2.84 3.06 -18.71
N TRP A 270 1.69 3.51 -19.20
CA TRP A 270 1.61 4.42 -20.36
C TRP A 270 2.28 5.76 -20.11
N LYS A 271 2.12 6.37 -18.91
CA LYS A 271 2.83 7.62 -18.56
C LYS A 271 4.36 7.51 -18.69
N GLN A 272 4.93 6.33 -18.52
CA GLN A 272 6.37 6.09 -18.68
C GLN A 272 6.71 5.70 -20.11
N LEU A 273 6.04 4.69 -20.66
CA LEU A 273 6.31 4.18 -22.00
C LEU A 273 6.02 5.21 -23.09
N GLY A 274 5.00 6.06 -22.93
CA GLY A 274 4.73 7.15 -23.87
C GLY A 274 5.84 8.21 -23.93
N LYS A 275 6.74 8.27 -22.93
CA LYS A 275 7.87 9.20 -22.91
C LYS A 275 9.11 8.66 -23.62
N TRP A 276 9.49 7.42 -23.34
CA TRP A 276 10.77 6.84 -23.77
C TRP A 276 10.65 5.47 -24.45
N GLY A 277 9.46 4.88 -24.50
CA GLY A 277 9.24 3.53 -25.05
C GLY A 277 9.65 3.39 -26.51
N ASN A 278 9.44 4.45 -27.31
CA ASN A 278 9.86 4.49 -28.71
C ASN A 278 11.39 4.38 -28.88
N GLU A 279 12.18 5.01 -28.00
CA GLU A 279 13.66 4.94 -28.01
C GLU A 279 14.17 3.50 -27.80
N PHE A 280 13.38 2.68 -27.11
CA PHE A 280 13.69 1.28 -26.81
C PHE A 280 12.96 0.29 -27.74
N GLY A 281 12.23 0.77 -28.75
CA GLY A 281 11.49 -0.09 -29.68
C GLY A 281 10.24 -0.75 -29.09
N ILE A 282 9.72 -0.28 -27.95
CA ILE A 282 8.58 -0.88 -27.24
C ILE A 282 7.25 -0.39 -27.84
N LYS A 283 7.08 -0.53 -29.16
CA LYS A 283 5.86 -0.10 -29.87
C LYS A 283 4.67 -1.04 -29.63
N SER A 284 4.94 -2.28 -29.26
CA SER A 284 3.96 -3.32 -28.93
C SER A 284 3.05 -2.97 -27.75
N TRP A 285 3.39 -1.98 -26.93
CA TRP A 285 2.60 -1.56 -25.76
C TRP A 285 1.81 -0.27 -25.96
N ASN A 286 1.82 0.30 -27.18
CA ASN A 286 1.05 1.52 -27.49
C ASN A 286 -0.46 1.32 -27.34
N PHE A 287 -0.95 0.08 -27.39
CA PHE A 287 -2.36 -0.26 -27.10
C PHE A 287 -2.82 0.20 -25.71
N LEU A 288 -1.90 0.46 -24.77
CA LEU A 288 -2.26 0.95 -23.44
C LEU A 288 -2.99 2.29 -23.48
N GLU A 289 -2.74 3.13 -24.49
CA GLU A 289 -3.45 4.40 -24.67
C GLU A 289 -4.95 4.16 -24.87
N GLU A 290 -5.32 3.37 -25.87
CA GLU A 290 -6.71 3.00 -26.17
C GLU A 290 -7.33 2.19 -25.02
N PHE A 291 -6.56 1.29 -24.40
CA PHE A 291 -7.02 0.54 -23.24
C PHE A 291 -7.48 1.46 -22.10
N ILE A 292 -6.73 2.54 -21.81
CA ILE A 292 -7.08 3.51 -20.76
C ILE A 292 -8.40 4.22 -21.07
N GLU A 293 -8.71 4.48 -22.34
CA GLU A 293 -9.99 5.07 -22.74
C GLU A 293 -11.16 4.12 -22.46
N ILE A 294 -10.99 2.82 -22.75
CA ILE A 294 -11.96 1.77 -22.41
C ILE A 294 -12.19 1.72 -20.89
N GLN A 295 -11.12 1.82 -20.09
CA GLN A 295 -11.24 1.84 -18.62
C GLN A 295 -12.06 3.01 -18.10
N LYS A 296 -11.85 4.22 -18.66
CA LYS A 296 -12.58 5.43 -18.23
C LYS A 296 -14.07 5.30 -18.50
N LYS A 297 -14.44 4.78 -19.68
CA LYS A 297 -15.84 4.53 -20.06
C LYS A 297 -16.51 3.50 -19.13
N SER A 298 -15.80 2.44 -18.77
CA SER A 298 -16.31 1.38 -17.88
C SER A 298 -16.53 1.83 -16.43
N LYS A 299 -15.66 2.70 -15.90
CA LYS A 299 -15.74 3.19 -14.51
C LYS A 299 -16.85 4.23 -14.28
N ALA A 300 -17.19 5.01 -15.30
CA ALA A 300 -18.30 5.94 -15.26
C ALA A 300 -19.64 5.20 -15.41
N LYS A 301 -20.16 4.59 -14.33
CA LYS A 301 -21.51 3.99 -14.36
C LYS A 301 -22.55 5.07 -14.73
N LYS A 302 -23.23 4.89 -15.87
CA LYS A 302 -24.41 5.62 -16.40
C LYS A 302 -24.96 6.75 -15.50
N LYS A 303 -24.38 7.94 -15.58
CA LYS A 303 -25.04 9.25 -15.43
C LYS A 303 -24.06 10.32 -15.91
N GLU A 304 -24.30 10.82 -17.12
CA GLU A 304 -23.65 12.04 -17.59
C GLU A 304 -24.12 13.20 -16.71
N ILE A 305 -23.30 13.59 -15.73
CA ILE A 305 -23.40 14.92 -15.13
C ILE A 305 -22.54 15.82 -16.03
N LYS A 306 -23.19 16.51 -16.98
CA LYS A 306 -22.59 17.29 -18.07
C LYS A 306 -21.80 18.54 -17.64
N THR A 307 -21.51 18.75 -16.36
CA THR A 307 -21.04 20.06 -15.87
C THR A 307 -19.71 20.10 -15.10
N GLU A 308 -19.08 18.98 -14.77
CA GLU A 308 -17.78 19.02 -14.04
C GLU A 308 -16.65 18.30 -14.78
N LYS A 309 -15.47 18.93 -14.83
CA LYS A 309 -14.21 18.36 -15.35
C LYS A 309 -13.75 17.10 -14.58
N ILE A 310 -14.43 16.72 -13.50
CA ILE A 310 -14.04 15.67 -12.56
C ILE A 310 -15.19 14.67 -12.43
N SER A 311 -14.99 13.42 -12.84
CA SER A 311 -15.99 12.35 -12.70
C SER A 311 -15.89 11.64 -11.34
N PRO A 312 -17.01 11.29 -10.68
CA PRO A 312 -17.00 10.53 -9.42
C PRO A 312 -16.47 9.09 -9.61
N ASP A 313 -15.67 8.59 -8.67
CA ASP A 313 -15.16 7.20 -8.68
C ASP A 313 -15.77 6.36 -7.54
N TYR A 314 -16.58 5.37 -7.88
CA TYR A 314 -17.26 4.47 -6.92
C TYR A 314 -16.44 3.20 -6.60
N THR A 315 -15.28 3.00 -7.20
CA THR A 315 -14.46 1.78 -7.05
C THR A 315 -14.05 1.54 -5.60
N TYR A 316 -13.88 2.59 -4.80
CA TYR A 316 -13.48 2.42 -3.40
C TYR A 316 -14.60 1.84 -2.52
N ILE A 317 -15.88 1.88 -2.91
CA ILE A 317 -17.02 1.38 -2.12
C ILE A 317 -17.67 0.09 -2.65
N THR A 318 -17.16 -0.53 -3.72
CA THR A 318 -17.78 -1.75 -4.29
C THR A 318 -17.70 -2.98 -3.37
N ASP A 319 -16.61 -3.14 -2.63
CA ASP A 319 -16.39 -4.29 -1.73
C ASP A 319 -16.58 -3.90 -0.25
N LEU A 320 -17.83 -3.62 0.13
CA LEU A 320 -18.17 -3.32 1.52
C LEU A 320 -18.11 -4.59 2.37
N VAL A 321 -17.29 -4.54 3.41
CA VAL A 321 -17.17 -5.61 4.40
C VAL A 321 -17.84 -5.12 5.68
N ALA A 322 -18.57 -6.00 6.36
CA ALA A 322 -19.21 -5.67 7.63
C ALA A 322 -18.20 -5.06 8.63
N GLY A 323 -18.62 -4.03 9.36
CA GLY A 323 -17.78 -3.31 10.33
C GLY A 323 -16.80 -2.30 9.71
N ARG A 324 -16.92 -1.99 8.41
CA ARG A 324 -16.05 -1.03 7.71
C ARG A 324 -16.87 0.16 7.21
N PRO A 325 -17.04 1.23 8.00
CA PRO A 325 -17.93 2.33 7.65
C PRO A 325 -17.49 3.07 6.38
N VAL A 326 -18.46 3.47 5.57
CA VAL A 326 -18.29 4.51 4.55
C VAL A 326 -18.35 5.85 5.25
N LEU A 327 -17.31 6.66 5.12
CA LEU A 327 -17.23 7.95 5.77
C LEU A 327 -17.77 9.06 4.87
N GLY A 328 -17.51 8.98 3.56
CA GLY A 328 -18.06 9.90 2.57
C GLY A 328 -18.21 9.24 1.22
N TYR A 329 -19.28 9.57 0.49
CA TYR A 329 -19.51 9.16 -0.90
C TYR A 329 -18.66 9.99 -1.87
N PRO A 330 -18.47 9.56 -3.13
CA PRO A 330 -17.59 10.26 -4.07
C PRO A 330 -18.06 11.69 -4.30
N LEU A 331 -17.14 12.65 -4.24
CA LEU A 331 -17.40 14.09 -4.39
C LEU A 331 -18.51 14.67 -3.47
N ARG A 332 -18.96 13.93 -2.46
CA ARG A 332 -20.11 14.33 -1.66
C ARG A 332 -19.76 15.47 -0.72
N GLU A 333 -20.56 16.52 -0.80
CA GLU A 333 -20.53 17.66 0.12
C GLU A 333 -20.63 17.19 1.58
N GLY A 334 -19.83 17.80 2.45
CA GLY A 334 -19.69 17.35 3.85
C GLY A 334 -18.71 16.20 4.06
N GLY A 335 -18.16 15.61 2.99
CA GLY A 335 -17.04 14.66 3.06
C GLY A 335 -15.75 15.31 3.56
N PHE A 336 -14.63 14.59 3.42
CA PHE A 336 -13.32 15.18 3.73
C PHE A 336 -12.95 16.22 2.68
N ARG A 337 -12.67 17.44 3.11
CA ARG A 337 -12.24 18.51 2.22
C ARG A 337 -10.77 18.30 1.82
N LEU A 338 -10.48 18.35 0.52
CA LEU A 338 -9.10 18.26 0.05
C LEU A 338 -8.29 19.50 0.43
N ARG A 339 -7.20 19.28 1.16
CA ARG A 339 -6.13 20.26 1.37
C ARG A 339 -4.80 19.67 0.88
N TYR A 340 -4.13 20.36 -0.03
CA TYR A 340 -2.80 19.92 -0.47
C TYR A 340 -1.77 20.21 0.61
N GLY A 341 -0.97 19.20 0.96
CA GLY A 341 0.14 19.41 1.89
C GLY A 341 0.77 18.13 2.40
N ARG A 342 1.84 18.30 3.17
CA ARG A 342 2.58 17.21 3.81
C ARG A 342 3.08 17.70 5.16
N ASN A 343 2.65 17.02 6.22
CA ASN A 343 3.20 17.19 7.56
C ASN A 343 4.37 16.21 7.82
N ARG A 344 4.93 16.25 9.03
CA ARG A 344 6.09 15.43 9.43
C ARG A 344 5.86 13.91 9.31
N ILE A 345 4.60 13.47 9.41
CA ILE A 345 4.21 12.05 9.48
C ILE A 345 3.30 11.62 8.32
N SER A 346 3.19 12.43 7.27
CA SER A 346 2.43 12.13 6.05
C SER A 346 3.31 12.23 4.80
N GLY A 347 2.72 11.97 3.64
CA GLY A 347 3.45 11.66 2.40
C GLY A 347 3.74 10.17 2.29
N TYR A 348 4.40 9.75 1.21
CA TYR A 348 4.66 8.34 0.92
C TYR A 348 3.40 7.45 1.00
N SER A 349 2.26 7.95 0.51
CA SER A 349 0.93 7.29 0.62
C SER A 349 0.30 7.28 2.02
N CYS A 350 0.81 8.09 2.95
CA CYS A 350 0.12 8.45 4.18
C CYS A 350 -0.54 9.84 4.02
N GLN A 351 -1.78 9.94 4.47
CA GLN A 351 -2.58 11.17 4.48
C GLN A 351 -2.96 11.49 5.92
N SER A 352 -3.33 12.73 6.20
CA SER A 352 -3.70 13.12 7.56
C SER A 352 -5.09 13.71 7.65
N ILE A 353 -5.73 13.45 8.80
CA ILE A 353 -7.02 14.06 9.18
C ILE A 353 -6.90 14.62 10.59
N HIS A 354 -7.85 15.47 10.97
CA HIS A 354 -7.86 16.06 12.30
C HIS A 354 -8.16 15.00 13.40
N PRO A 355 -7.44 14.99 14.53
CA PRO A 355 -7.71 14.06 15.64
C PRO A 355 -9.12 14.14 16.22
N ALA A 356 -9.76 15.32 16.20
CA ALA A 356 -11.16 15.45 16.60
C ALA A 356 -12.09 14.62 15.71
N THR A 357 -11.84 14.60 14.39
CA THR A 357 -12.60 13.75 13.45
C THR A 357 -12.42 12.27 13.78
N MET A 358 -11.20 11.83 14.09
CA MET A 358 -10.95 10.44 14.51
C MET A 358 -11.78 10.05 15.74
N HIS A 359 -11.89 10.95 16.72
CA HIS A 359 -12.65 10.72 17.94
C HIS A 359 -14.16 10.67 17.69
N ILE A 360 -14.70 11.67 16.97
CA ILE A 360 -16.13 11.83 16.68
C ILE A 360 -16.66 10.71 15.78
N LEU A 361 -15.81 10.14 14.92
CA LEU A 361 -16.13 8.93 14.17
C LEU A 361 -16.06 7.66 15.04
N ASN A 362 -16.51 7.74 16.28
CA ASN A 362 -16.54 6.65 17.27
C ASN A 362 -15.21 5.89 17.41
N LYS A 363 -14.07 6.58 17.20
CA LYS A 363 -12.73 5.98 17.26
C LYS A 363 -12.54 4.80 16.29
N TYR A 364 -13.33 4.73 15.20
CA TYR A 364 -13.10 3.76 14.13
C TYR A 364 -11.78 4.00 13.40
N ILE A 365 -11.32 5.24 13.38
CA ILE A 365 -10.08 5.65 12.74
C ILE A 365 -9.05 5.95 13.82
N ALA A 366 -7.94 5.22 13.78
CA ALA A 366 -6.77 5.45 14.61
C ALA A 366 -5.54 5.73 13.74
N THR A 367 -4.45 6.13 14.37
CA THR A 367 -3.15 6.27 13.69
C THR A 367 -2.74 4.92 13.11
N GLY A 368 -2.50 4.87 11.80
CA GLY A 368 -2.18 3.64 11.09
C GLY A 368 -3.39 2.92 10.48
N THR A 369 -4.62 3.34 10.78
CA THR A 369 -5.81 2.82 10.08
C THR A 369 -5.70 3.16 8.60
N GLN A 370 -5.86 2.16 7.75
CA GLN A 370 -5.94 2.34 6.31
C GLN A 370 -7.35 2.82 5.94
N LEU A 371 -7.44 3.92 5.19
CA LEU A 371 -8.65 4.29 4.44
C LEU A 371 -8.53 3.84 2.99
N LYS A 372 -9.66 3.47 2.39
CA LYS A 372 -9.82 3.47 0.93
C LYS A 372 -10.31 4.84 0.53
N THR A 373 -9.62 5.45 -0.42
CA THR A 373 -9.88 6.81 -0.87
C THR A 373 -10.39 6.76 -2.31
N GLU A 374 -11.25 7.71 -2.66
CA GLU A 374 -11.72 7.93 -4.02
C GLU A 374 -10.57 8.34 -4.95
N ARG A 375 -9.70 9.21 -4.45
CA ARG A 375 -8.59 9.82 -5.20
C ARG A 375 -7.54 10.37 -4.22
N PRO A 376 -6.27 10.58 -4.64
CA PRO A 376 -5.68 10.20 -5.93
C PRO A 376 -5.32 8.71 -6.04
N GLY A 377 -5.46 7.93 -4.96
CA GLY A 377 -5.07 6.53 -4.92
C GLY A 377 -6.13 5.64 -4.29
N LYS A 378 -5.95 4.33 -4.41
CA LYS A 378 -6.89 3.32 -3.90
C LYS A 378 -6.97 3.26 -2.37
N ALA A 379 -5.86 3.55 -1.71
CA ALA A 379 -5.77 3.47 -0.26
C ALA A 379 -4.69 4.42 0.25
N THR A 380 -4.87 4.82 1.50
CA THR A 380 -3.93 5.62 2.27
C THR A 380 -3.88 5.07 3.70
N THR A 381 -2.74 5.25 4.36
CA THR A 381 -2.67 5.13 5.82
C THR A 381 -2.96 6.49 6.43
N ILE A 382 -3.74 6.53 7.50
CA ILE A 382 -4.11 7.79 8.16
C ILE A 382 -3.20 8.09 9.35
N THR A 383 -2.80 9.36 9.44
CA THR A 383 -2.06 9.94 10.55
C THR A 383 -2.75 11.21 11.06
N PRO A 384 -2.49 11.64 12.30
CA PRO A 384 -3.09 12.86 12.83
C PRO A 384 -2.44 14.14 12.27
N CYS A 385 -3.22 15.21 12.12
CA CYS A 385 -2.75 16.57 11.92
C CYS A 385 -3.68 17.52 12.67
N ASP A 386 -3.19 18.18 13.71
CA ASP A 386 -3.94 19.08 14.60
C ASP A 386 -3.97 20.55 14.12
N THR A 387 -3.25 20.86 13.04
CA THR A 387 -3.22 22.21 12.45
C THR A 387 -4.20 22.42 11.29
N ILE A 388 -4.90 21.36 10.86
CA ILE A 388 -5.91 21.43 9.79
C ILE A 388 -7.32 21.48 10.40
N GLU A 389 -8.33 21.76 9.60
CA GLU A 389 -9.69 21.93 10.12
C GLU A 389 -10.31 20.59 10.54
N GLY A 390 -10.89 20.57 11.74
CA GLY A 390 -11.67 19.44 12.24
C GLY A 390 -13.11 19.43 11.72
N PRO A 391 -13.97 18.54 12.25
CA PRO A 391 -15.32 18.38 11.73
C PRO A 391 -16.24 19.53 12.18
N ILE A 392 -17.27 19.79 11.38
CA ILE A 392 -18.37 20.68 11.74
C ILE A 392 -19.57 19.81 12.10
N VAL A 393 -20.16 20.04 13.27
CA VAL A 393 -21.20 19.19 13.84
C VAL A 393 -22.41 20.02 14.26
N LYS A 394 -23.59 19.40 14.16
CA LYS A 394 -24.84 19.87 14.73
C LYS A 394 -25.12 19.07 16.00
N LEU A 395 -25.31 19.75 17.11
CA LEU A 395 -25.69 19.16 18.40
C LEU A 395 -27.21 18.90 18.44
N GLN A 396 -27.65 18.08 19.40
CA GLN A 396 -29.06 17.75 19.63
C GLN A 396 -29.94 18.98 19.90
N ASN A 397 -29.37 20.04 20.48
CA ASN A 397 -30.06 21.31 20.70
C ASN A 397 -30.12 22.21 19.44
N GLY A 398 -29.61 21.75 18.28
CA GLY A 398 -29.59 22.49 17.02
C GLY A 398 -28.43 23.46 16.84
N THR A 399 -27.54 23.60 17.83
CA THR A 399 -26.30 24.40 17.75
C THR A 399 -25.32 23.76 16.77
N VAL A 400 -24.65 24.58 15.96
CA VAL A 400 -23.59 24.16 15.03
C VAL A 400 -22.24 24.68 15.51
N LEU A 401 -21.25 23.78 15.59
CA LEU A 401 -19.89 24.07 16.05
C LEU A 401 -18.86 23.42 15.12
N GLN A 402 -17.73 24.08 14.92
CA GLN A 402 -16.52 23.46 14.38
C GLN A 402 -15.65 22.95 15.53
N ILE A 403 -15.29 21.67 15.51
CA ILE A 403 -14.54 21.03 16.59
C ILE A 403 -13.07 20.94 16.18
N ASN A 404 -12.20 21.75 16.79
CA ASN A 404 -10.79 21.83 16.40
C ASN A 404 -9.84 21.32 17.51
N SER A 405 -10.35 20.64 18.52
CA SER A 405 -9.53 20.02 19.57
C SER A 405 -10.09 18.66 20.02
N ILE A 406 -9.22 17.85 20.65
CA ILE A 406 -9.64 16.56 21.22
C ILE A 406 -10.51 16.77 22.46
N GLU A 407 -10.27 17.84 23.20
CA GLU A 407 -11.00 18.25 24.39
C GLU A 407 -12.45 18.56 24.04
N GLU A 408 -12.67 19.39 23.02
CA GLU A 408 -14.01 19.67 22.48
C GLU A 408 -14.68 18.41 21.92
N ALA A 409 -13.93 17.59 21.19
CA ALA A 409 -14.45 16.32 20.66
C ALA A 409 -14.97 15.43 21.78
N LYS A 410 -14.22 15.27 22.88
CA LYS A 410 -14.63 14.49 24.05
C LYS A 410 -15.85 15.11 24.75
N LYS A 411 -15.88 16.44 24.87
CA LYS A 411 -16.97 17.18 25.51
C LYS A 411 -18.29 16.95 24.77
N TYR A 412 -18.31 17.20 23.46
CA TYR A 412 -19.55 17.20 22.69
C TYR A 412 -19.91 15.86 22.06
N ASN A 413 -19.05 14.83 22.11
CA ASN A 413 -19.25 13.56 21.38
C ASN A 413 -20.66 12.96 21.55
N LYS A 414 -21.21 13.01 22.78
CA LYS A 414 -22.52 12.43 23.11
C LYS A 414 -23.69 13.30 22.67
N GLU A 415 -23.45 14.59 22.45
CA GLU A 415 -24.46 15.59 22.08
C GLU A 415 -24.57 15.77 20.56
N ILE A 416 -23.68 15.16 19.78
CA ILE A 416 -23.70 15.28 18.30
C ILE A 416 -24.94 14.57 17.74
N GLN A 417 -25.78 15.33 17.07
CA GLN A 417 -26.91 14.82 16.29
C GLN A 417 -26.50 14.45 14.86
N LYS A 418 -25.68 15.32 14.23
CA LYS A 418 -25.28 15.16 12.83
C LYS A 418 -23.89 15.73 12.61
N ILE A 419 -23.04 15.00 11.89
CA ILE A 419 -21.78 15.53 11.37
C ILE A 419 -22.10 16.18 10.01
N LEU A 420 -21.91 17.49 9.91
CA LEU A 420 -22.16 18.25 8.69
C LEU A 420 -20.96 18.17 7.75
N PHE A 421 -19.75 18.30 8.29
CA PHE A 421 -18.49 18.19 7.57
C PHE A 421 -17.49 17.33 8.34
N LEU A 422 -16.76 16.45 7.66
CA LEU A 422 -15.71 15.62 8.29
C LEU A 422 -14.43 16.40 8.60
N GLY A 423 -14.29 17.61 8.07
CA GLY A 423 -13.06 18.41 8.14
C GLY A 423 -12.09 18.11 6.99
N ASP A 424 -10.83 18.45 7.19
CA ASP A 424 -9.79 18.34 6.18
C ASP A 424 -9.22 16.92 6.04
N ILE A 425 -8.84 16.57 4.81
CA ILE A 425 -7.85 15.52 4.52
C ILE A 425 -6.64 16.13 3.82
N LEU A 426 -5.48 16.00 4.47
CA LEU A 426 -4.20 16.49 3.98
C LEU A 426 -3.59 15.46 3.03
N ILE A 427 -3.45 15.82 1.75
CA ILE A 427 -2.92 14.94 0.71
C ILE A 427 -1.70 15.57 0.04
N SER A 428 -0.60 14.82 -0.03
CA SER A 428 0.63 15.31 -0.66
C SER A 428 0.49 15.39 -2.18
N TYR A 429 1.04 16.45 -2.78
CA TYR A 429 1.23 16.55 -4.23
C TYR A 429 1.92 15.31 -4.82
N GLY A 430 2.90 14.75 -4.10
CA GLY A 430 3.63 13.56 -4.53
C GLY A 430 2.73 12.34 -4.76
N ASP A 431 1.61 12.24 -4.04
CA ASP A 431 0.66 11.15 -4.22
C ASP A 431 -0.11 11.24 -5.54
N PHE A 432 -0.47 12.45 -5.97
CA PHE A 432 -1.06 12.70 -7.29
C PHE A 432 -0.05 12.45 -8.41
N TYR A 433 1.16 13.01 -8.27
CA TYR A 433 2.23 12.86 -9.25
C TYR A 433 2.60 11.39 -9.51
N ASN A 434 2.79 10.60 -8.43
CA ASN A 434 3.18 9.19 -8.51
C ASN A 434 2.11 8.31 -9.18
N ARG A 435 0.84 8.65 -9.00
CA ARG A 435 -0.31 7.89 -9.50
C ARG A 435 -0.82 8.34 -10.85
N ALA A 436 -0.15 9.33 -11.46
CA ALA A 436 -0.56 9.94 -12.72
C ALA A 436 -1.98 10.54 -12.66
N HIS A 437 -2.39 11.01 -11.48
CA HIS A 437 -3.70 11.63 -11.30
C HIS A 437 -3.60 13.14 -11.53
N THR A 438 -4.54 13.72 -12.28
CA THR A 438 -4.64 15.17 -12.50
C THR A 438 -4.89 15.89 -11.17
N LEU A 439 -4.28 17.06 -10.97
CA LEU A 439 -4.63 17.90 -9.83
C LEU A 439 -6.08 18.37 -9.94
N ILE A 440 -6.72 18.49 -8.80
CA ILE A 440 -8.12 18.91 -8.67
C ILE A 440 -8.18 20.13 -7.75
N PRO A 441 -9.21 20.99 -7.87
CA PRO A 441 -9.31 22.18 -7.03
C PRO A 441 -9.33 21.80 -5.54
N CYS A 442 -8.40 22.35 -4.76
CA CYS A 442 -8.44 22.24 -3.30
C CYS A 442 -9.24 23.38 -2.69
N GLY A 443 -9.68 23.22 -1.45
CA GLY A 443 -10.34 24.30 -0.72
C GLY A 443 -9.36 25.43 -0.39
N TYR A 444 -9.85 26.66 -0.31
CA TYR A 444 -9.04 27.81 0.13
C TYR A 444 -8.53 27.61 1.57
N CYS A 445 -7.22 27.82 1.77
CA CYS A 445 -6.52 27.50 3.02
C CYS A 445 -5.45 28.54 3.36
N GLU A 446 -4.96 28.52 4.60
CA GLU A 446 -4.06 29.53 5.17
C GLU A 446 -2.76 29.66 4.36
N GLU A 447 -2.22 28.55 3.85
CA GLU A 447 -0.99 28.54 3.06
C GLU A 447 -1.17 29.25 1.71
N TRP A 448 -2.37 29.19 1.12
CA TRP A 448 -2.67 29.94 -0.09
C TRP A 448 -2.92 31.41 0.24
N TRP A 449 -3.77 31.70 1.23
CA TRP A 449 -4.06 33.06 1.66
C TRP A 449 -2.80 33.86 2.00
N SER A 450 -1.85 33.24 2.72
CA SER A 450 -0.57 33.84 3.07
C SER A 450 0.23 34.32 1.85
N GLN A 451 0.18 33.57 0.75
CA GLN A 451 0.88 33.92 -0.50
C GLN A 451 0.18 35.08 -1.21
N GLU A 452 -1.15 35.10 -1.23
CA GLU A 452 -1.90 36.22 -1.82
C GLU A 452 -1.66 37.52 -1.05
N VAL A 453 -1.62 37.45 0.28
CA VAL A 453 -1.32 38.60 1.13
C VAL A 453 0.12 39.05 0.92
N ASN A 454 1.11 38.15 0.96
CA ASN A 454 2.51 38.51 0.74
C ASN A 454 2.75 39.16 -0.62
N GLN A 455 2.06 38.71 -1.68
CA GLN A 455 2.17 39.30 -3.01
C GLN A 455 1.60 40.72 -3.11
N LYS A 456 0.59 41.04 -2.30
CA LYS A 456 -0.08 42.36 -2.32
C LYS A 456 0.39 43.32 -1.21
N THR A 457 1.23 42.86 -0.29
CA THR A 457 1.72 43.65 0.84
C THR A 457 2.98 44.44 0.44
N LYS A 458 3.01 45.75 0.75
CA LYS A 458 4.20 46.61 0.58
C LYS A 458 5.25 46.34 1.66
N GLU A 459 6.53 46.57 1.38
CA GLU A 459 7.65 46.26 2.30
C GLU A 459 7.45 46.78 3.75
N GLU A 460 6.95 48.00 3.92
CA GLU A 460 6.74 48.62 5.24
C GLU A 460 5.65 47.91 6.09
N GLN A 461 4.66 47.28 5.44
CA GLN A 461 3.58 46.55 6.11
C GLN A 461 3.92 45.08 6.36
N SER A 462 4.94 44.56 5.67
CA SER A 462 5.36 43.16 5.71
C SER A 462 5.66 42.69 7.14
N LYS A 463 6.41 43.48 7.92
CA LYS A 463 6.77 43.12 9.31
C LYS A 463 5.56 42.93 10.23
N LYS A 464 4.46 43.68 10.02
CA LYS A 464 3.24 43.56 10.86
C LYS A 464 2.42 42.32 10.50
N LEU A 465 2.44 41.93 9.23
CA LEU A 465 1.68 40.80 8.70
C LEU A 465 2.45 39.48 8.73
N GLU A 466 3.77 39.53 8.96
CA GLU A 466 4.67 38.37 8.98
C GLU A 466 4.17 37.24 9.89
N GLN A 467 3.62 37.56 11.07
CA GLN A 467 3.08 36.56 12.01
C GLN A 467 1.93 35.72 11.42
N TYR A 468 1.20 36.26 10.44
CA TYR A 468 0.07 35.61 9.76
C TYR A 468 0.49 34.95 8.45
N THR A 469 1.55 35.45 7.81
CA THR A 469 1.97 35.00 6.46
C THR A 469 3.21 34.11 6.45
N THR A 470 3.88 33.94 7.59
CA THR A 470 4.98 32.99 7.77
C THR A 470 4.57 31.86 8.70
N LYS A 471 5.17 30.68 8.53
CA LYS A 471 4.89 29.51 9.38
C LYS A 471 5.21 29.85 10.83
N PRO A 472 4.31 29.60 11.80
CA PRO A 472 3.21 28.64 11.73
C PRO A 472 1.83 29.17 11.27
N TYR A 473 1.76 30.36 10.66
CA TYR A 473 0.51 31.02 10.21
C TYR A 473 -0.46 31.25 11.37
N LYS A 474 -0.14 32.23 12.24
CA LYS A 474 -1.05 32.59 13.34
C LYS A 474 -2.42 32.97 12.75
N LYS A 475 -3.51 32.60 13.42
CA LYS A 475 -4.87 33.01 13.01
C LYS A 475 -5.11 34.48 13.43
N PRO A 476 -5.39 35.43 12.50
CA PRO A 476 -5.81 36.79 12.86
C PRO A 476 -7.22 36.77 13.46
N THR A 477 -7.61 37.78 14.24
CA THR A 477 -9.02 37.96 14.67
C THR A 477 -9.91 38.32 13.47
N ALA A 478 -11.24 38.22 13.60
CA ALA A 478 -12.17 38.59 12.52
C ALA A 478 -11.98 40.05 12.06
N GLN A 479 -11.90 41.00 13.01
CA GLN A 479 -11.54 42.40 12.75
C GLN A 479 -10.25 42.54 11.93
N GLN A 480 -9.19 41.86 12.37
CA GLN A 480 -7.89 41.91 11.70
C GLN A 480 -7.97 41.31 10.30
N ALA A 481 -8.67 40.18 10.11
CA ALA A 481 -8.86 39.56 8.81
C ALA A 481 -9.62 40.47 7.83
N ILE A 482 -10.67 41.15 8.31
CA ILE A 482 -11.42 42.15 7.53
C ILE A 482 -10.51 43.32 7.16
N GLN A 483 -9.73 43.83 8.12
CA GLN A 483 -8.80 44.94 7.88
C GLN A 483 -7.73 44.58 6.86
N ILE A 484 -7.11 43.40 6.99
CA ILE A 484 -6.10 42.90 6.05
C ILE A 484 -6.71 42.77 4.66
N ALA A 485 -7.89 42.16 4.52
CA ALA A 485 -8.57 42.00 3.24
C ALA A 485 -8.82 43.35 2.55
N LYS A 486 -9.28 44.37 3.31
CA LYS A 486 -9.50 45.72 2.80
C LYS A 486 -8.20 46.42 2.40
N GLN A 487 -7.16 46.36 3.24
CA GLN A 487 -5.89 47.04 3.02
C GLN A 487 -5.11 46.46 1.84
N THR A 488 -5.14 45.14 1.68
CA THR A 488 -4.36 44.43 0.66
C THR A 488 -5.18 44.08 -0.57
N GLN A 489 -6.49 44.36 -0.57
CA GLN A 489 -7.43 43.90 -1.61
C GLN A 489 -7.31 42.39 -1.89
N THR A 490 -7.07 41.61 -0.84
CA THR A 490 -7.06 40.14 -0.89
C THR A 490 -8.40 39.59 -0.40
N PRO A 491 -8.73 38.34 -0.76
CA PRO A 491 -9.88 37.67 -0.19
C PRO A 491 -9.76 37.49 1.32
N LEU A 492 -10.91 37.40 1.99
CA LEU A 492 -11.04 37.15 3.41
C LEU A 492 -10.25 35.90 3.83
N HIS A 493 -9.71 35.95 5.04
CA HIS A 493 -8.96 34.82 5.61
C HIS A 493 -9.82 33.53 5.64
N PRO A 494 -9.26 32.37 5.27
CA PRO A 494 -10.00 31.12 5.11
C PRO A 494 -10.68 30.62 6.39
N ALA A 495 -10.12 30.88 7.57
CA ALA A 495 -10.75 30.56 8.86
C ALA A 495 -12.09 31.29 9.12
N TYR A 496 -12.41 32.32 8.32
CA TYR A 496 -13.65 33.10 8.37
C TYR A 496 -14.44 33.00 7.05
N THR A 497 -14.06 32.07 6.17
CA THR A 497 -14.75 31.84 4.89
C THR A 497 -15.51 30.52 4.98
N TYR A 498 -16.82 30.58 4.75
CA TYR A 498 -17.73 29.43 4.82
C TYR A 498 -17.94 28.77 3.44
N HIS A 499 -18.66 27.66 3.40
CA HIS A 499 -18.89 26.84 2.19
C HIS A 499 -19.96 27.42 1.25
N TRP A 500 -19.84 28.71 0.91
CA TRP A 500 -20.79 29.48 0.11
C TRP A 500 -21.11 28.91 -1.27
N LYS A 501 -20.20 28.11 -1.85
CA LYS A 501 -20.42 27.45 -3.15
C LYS A 501 -21.46 26.32 -3.09
N LEU A 502 -21.79 25.81 -1.91
CA LEU A 502 -22.71 24.68 -1.73
C LEU A 502 -24.18 25.09 -1.73
N ILE A 503 -24.45 26.40 -1.76
CA ILE A 503 -25.82 26.91 -1.82
C ILE A 503 -26.09 27.49 -3.20
N ASN A 504 -27.32 27.31 -3.67
CA ASN A 504 -27.77 27.89 -4.92
C ASN A 504 -28.28 29.34 -4.73
N LYS A 505 -28.56 29.99 -5.85
CA LYS A 505 -29.06 31.37 -5.90
C LYS A 505 -30.36 31.58 -5.10
N LYS A 506 -31.31 30.62 -5.14
CA LYS A 506 -32.58 30.73 -4.40
C LYS A 506 -32.34 30.71 -2.89
N GLN A 507 -31.47 29.81 -2.44
CA GLN A 507 -31.07 29.74 -1.03
C GLN A 507 -30.35 31.02 -0.59
N LEU A 508 -29.47 31.60 -1.43
CA LEU A 508 -28.84 32.88 -1.10
C LEU A 508 -29.88 34.01 -0.90
N ILE A 509 -30.89 34.10 -1.78
CA ILE A 509 -31.97 35.09 -1.64
C ILE A 509 -32.75 34.87 -0.34
N GLU A 510 -33.13 33.62 -0.05
CA GLU A 510 -33.84 33.26 1.19
C GLU A 510 -33.05 33.64 2.44
N LEU A 511 -31.72 33.41 2.43
CA LEU A 511 -30.84 33.81 3.52
C LEU A 511 -30.81 35.33 3.71
N ILE A 512 -30.69 36.11 2.62
CA ILE A 512 -30.68 37.58 2.70
C ILE A 512 -32.02 38.12 3.22
N GLN A 513 -33.15 37.54 2.77
CA GLN A 513 -34.48 37.88 3.26
C GLN A 513 -34.63 37.58 4.77
N TRP A 514 -34.07 36.46 5.22
CA TRP A 514 -34.08 36.12 6.65
C TRP A 514 -33.17 37.05 7.45
N LEU A 515 -31.99 37.41 6.93
CA LEU A 515 -31.07 38.36 7.54
C LEU A 515 -31.69 39.77 7.71
N LYS A 516 -32.66 40.16 6.88
CA LYS A 516 -33.44 41.41 7.07
C LYS A 516 -34.19 41.44 8.41
N GLN A 517 -34.56 40.28 8.95
CA GLN A 517 -35.30 40.17 10.21
C GLN A 517 -34.37 40.16 11.44
N ALA A 518 -33.06 40.32 11.24
CA ALA A 518 -32.09 40.22 12.30
C ALA A 518 -32.11 41.41 13.27
N LYS A 519 -32.03 41.12 14.57
CA LYS A 519 -31.65 42.11 15.59
C LYS A 519 -30.14 42.06 15.78
N ILE A 520 -29.47 43.18 15.47
CA ILE A 520 -28.01 43.29 15.53
C ILE A 520 -27.61 44.05 16.78
N TYR A 521 -26.77 43.43 17.61
CA TYR A 521 -26.19 44.03 18.80
C TYR A 521 -24.74 44.39 18.52
N LYS A 522 -24.40 45.67 18.66
CA LYS A 522 -23.08 46.22 18.40
C LYS A 522 -22.56 46.92 19.64
N THR A 523 -21.26 46.82 19.89
CA THR A 523 -20.52 47.76 20.73
C THR A 523 -19.94 48.87 19.86
N GLU A 524 -19.25 49.83 20.48
CA GLU A 524 -18.60 50.94 19.76
C GLU A 524 -17.66 50.47 18.64
N THR A 525 -17.08 49.27 18.77
CA THR A 525 -16.01 48.78 17.86
C THR A 525 -16.31 47.47 17.15
N LYS A 526 -17.32 46.68 17.56
CA LYS A 526 -17.62 45.36 16.95
C LYS A 526 -19.10 45.02 16.95
N THR A 527 -19.48 44.12 16.05
CA THR A 527 -20.79 43.45 16.11
C THR A 527 -20.65 42.24 17.02
N GLU A 528 -21.34 42.22 18.15
CA GLU A 528 -21.22 41.14 19.13
C GLU A 528 -22.17 39.98 18.85
N LYS A 529 -23.39 40.30 18.39
CA LYS A 529 -24.43 39.30 18.25
C LYS A 529 -25.43 39.67 17.16
N ILE A 530 -25.85 38.67 16.38
CA ILE A 530 -26.95 38.76 15.43
C ILE A 530 -28.00 37.74 15.87
N VAL A 531 -29.22 38.19 16.15
CA VAL A 531 -30.34 37.34 16.59
C VAL A 531 -31.38 37.29 15.49
N LEU A 532 -31.66 36.07 15.02
CA LEU A 532 -32.60 35.78 13.95
C LEU A 532 -33.79 34.98 14.49
N PRO A 533 -35.03 35.30 14.09
CA PRO A 533 -36.19 34.48 14.45
C PRO A 533 -36.14 33.12 13.76
N LYS A 534 -36.88 32.14 14.28
CA LYS A 534 -37.00 30.80 13.71
C LYS A 534 -37.41 30.87 12.24
N ASN A 535 -36.62 30.22 11.38
CA ASN A 535 -36.89 30.13 9.95
C ASN A 535 -36.23 28.86 9.39
N ASN A 536 -36.79 28.28 8.33
CA ASN A 536 -36.19 27.14 7.62
C ASN A 536 -34.85 27.51 6.96
N ALA A 537 -34.64 28.80 6.65
CA ALA A 537 -33.36 29.35 6.20
C ALA A 537 -32.18 29.05 7.14
N LYS A 538 -32.42 28.66 8.39
CA LYS A 538 -31.38 28.13 9.29
C LYS A 538 -30.61 26.96 8.66
N GLU A 539 -31.27 26.09 7.89
CA GLU A 539 -30.61 24.96 7.20
C GLU A 539 -29.52 25.44 6.25
N ILE A 540 -29.64 26.65 5.68
CA ILE A 540 -28.64 27.24 4.80
C ILE A 540 -27.35 27.54 5.59
N LEU A 541 -27.45 27.98 6.84
CA LEU A 541 -26.29 28.15 7.73
C LEU A 541 -25.61 26.81 8.03
N GLU A 542 -26.40 25.74 8.18
CA GLU A 542 -25.88 24.37 8.34
C GLU A 542 -25.16 23.89 7.05
N LEU A 543 -25.70 24.19 5.87
CA LEU A 543 -25.13 23.83 4.57
C LEU A 543 -23.81 24.55 4.29
N ILE A 544 -23.68 25.83 4.64
CA ILE A 544 -22.41 26.56 4.48
C ILE A 544 -21.42 26.26 5.62
N GLY A 545 -21.84 25.54 6.67
CA GLY A 545 -21.01 25.21 7.81
C GLY A 545 -20.71 26.40 8.73
N LEU A 546 -21.64 27.36 8.85
CA LEU A 546 -21.46 28.53 9.70
C LEU A 546 -21.82 28.19 11.16
N PRO A 547 -20.89 28.34 12.13
CA PRO A 547 -21.19 28.08 13.54
C PRO A 547 -22.27 29.01 14.09
N HIS A 548 -23.25 28.48 14.81
CA HIS A 548 -24.35 29.27 15.38
C HIS A 548 -25.02 28.53 16.53
N LYS A 549 -25.57 29.29 17.49
CA LYS A 549 -26.40 28.75 18.57
C LYS A 549 -27.87 28.73 18.16
N PHE A 550 -28.61 27.74 18.66
CA PHE A 550 -30.06 27.68 18.54
C PHE A 550 -30.66 27.62 19.94
N ILE A 551 -31.37 28.67 20.34
CA ILE A 551 -31.88 28.85 21.71
C ILE A 551 -33.41 28.73 21.71
N ASN A 552 -33.93 27.97 22.69
CA ASN A 552 -35.36 27.74 22.94
C ASN A 552 -36.15 27.23 21.73
N ASN A 553 -35.48 26.68 20.72
CA ASN A 553 -36.07 26.35 19.41
C ASN A 553 -36.74 27.52 18.68
N GLU A 554 -36.39 28.76 19.05
CA GLU A 554 -37.03 29.99 18.56
C GLU A 554 -36.04 30.95 17.90
N TYR A 555 -34.79 31.00 18.37
CA TYR A 555 -33.83 31.99 17.90
C TYR A 555 -32.53 31.35 17.43
N THR A 556 -32.08 31.75 16.24
CA THR A 556 -30.72 31.47 15.76
C THR A 556 -29.83 32.64 16.09
N ILE A 557 -28.68 32.35 16.70
CA ILE A 557 -27.77 33.37 17.22
C ILE A 557 -26.38 33.15 16.61
N LEU A 558 -25.89 34.20 15.96
CA LEU A 558 -24.48 34.33 15.57
C LEU A 558 -23.80 35.19 16.64
N GLU A 559 -22.67 34.76 17.17
CA GLU A 559 -21.91 35.48 18.20
C GLU A 559 -20.53 35.84 17.69
N GLU A 560 -19.92 36.86 18.29
CA GLU A 560 -18.51 37.22 18.13
C GLU A 560 -18.05 37.30 16.66
N GLN A 561 -17.11 36.42 16.26
CA GLN A 561 -16.48 36.42 14.95
C GLN A 561 -17.50 36.14 13.83
N GLU A 562 -18.46 35.22 14.02
CA GLU A 562 -19.46 34.90 13.01
C GLU A 562 -20.39 36.09 12.75
N ALA A 563 -20.82 36.77 13.82
CA ALA A 563 -21.65 37.98 13.73
C ALA A 563 -20.93 39.10 12.98
N GLU A 564 -19.64 39.29 13.27
CA GLU A 564 -18.83 40.32 12.64
C GLU A 564 -18.63 40.08 11.13
N ILE A 565 -18.31 38.85 10.75
CA ILE A 565 -18.09 38.48 9.35
C ILE A 565 -19.38 38.62 8.53
N ILE A 566 -20.51 38.13 9.04
CA ILE A 566 -21.80 38.23 8.33
C ILE A 566 -22.23 39.69 8.17
N ASN A 567 -22.09 40.51 9.22
CA ASN A 567 -22.39 41.93 9.13
C ASN A 567 -21.45 42.66 8.15
N ALA A 568 -20.16 42.29 8.10
CA ALA A 568 -19.20 42.88 7.18
C ALA A 568 -19.45 42.49 5.71
N MET A 569 -19.92 41.26 5.45
CA MET A 569 -20.20 40.77 4.10
C MET A 569 -21.49 41.33 3.51
N PHE A 570 -22.60 41.33 4.27
CA PHE A 570 -23.92 41.59 3.70
C PHE A 570 -24.49 42.98 3.98
N LYS A 571 -23.73 43.92 4.59
CA LYS A 571 -24.13 45.29 4.95
C LYS A 571 -25.65 45.41 5.07
N LEU A 572 -26.17 45.00 6.24
CA LEU A 572 -27.59 44.67 6.52
C LEU A 572 -28.61 45.83 6.33
N THR A 573 -28.24 46.91 5.64
CA THR A 573 -29.01 48.14 5.45
C THR A 573 -29.84 48.16 4.16
N GLU A 574 -29.48 47.44 3.08
CA GLU A 574 -30.18 47.53 1.76
C GLU A 574 -30.42 46.17 1.05
N PRO A 575 -31.27 45.29 1.61
CA PRO A 575 -31.49 43.94 1.08
C PRO A 575 -32.29 43.89 -0.23
N GLU A 576 -33.20 44.83 -0.49
CA GLU A 576 -34.10 44.78 -1.65
C GLU A 576 -33.38 45.06 -2.98
N GLU A 577 -32.44 46.00 -3.00
CA GLU A 577 -31.59 46.27 -4.16
C GLU A 577 -30.62 45.11 -4.41
N THR A 578 -30.11 44.51 -3.33
CA THR A 578 -29.24 43.33 -3.38
C THR A 578 -29.96 42.14 -4.00
N ILE A 579 -31.22 41.87 -3.60
CA ILE A 579 -32.01 40.77 -4.16
C ILE A 579 -32.26 40.98 -5.66
N LYS A 580 -32.61 42.19 -6.10
CA LYS A 580 -32.79 42.50 -7.54
C LYS A 580 -31.51 42.26 -8.35
N LYS A 581 -30.35 42.66 -7.81
CA LYS A 581 -29.03 42.39 -8.45
C LYS A 581 -28.76 40.88 -8.58
N ILE A 582 -29.10 40.12 -7.54
CA ILE A 582 -28.98 38.66 -7.57
C ILE A 582 -29.91 38.10 -8.65
N GLU A 583 -31.20 38.43 -8.66
CA GLU A 583 -32.18 37.88 -9.61
C GLU A 583 -31.79 38.10 -11.08
N ASN A 584 -31.19 39.24 -11.41
CA ASN A 584 -30.85 39.61 -12.79
C ASN A 584 -29.56 39.00 -13.33
N THR A 585 -28.71 38.37 -12.51
CA THR A 585 -27.45 37.75 -12.98
C THR A 585 -27.56 36.25 -13.24
N GLN A 586 -26.81 35.76 -14.23
CA GLN A 586 -26.66 34.33 -14.56
C GLN A 586 -25.39 33.72 -13.95
N GLU A 587 -24.68 34.46 -13.09
CA GLU A 587 -23.45 34.03 -12.45
C GLU A 587 -23.68 32.99 -11.34
N ASP A 588 -22.60 32.30 -10.95
CA ASP A 588 -22.59 31.36 -9.84
C ASP A 588 -22.60 32.08 -8.47
N THR A 589 -23.17 31.41 -7.46
CA THR A 589 -23.41 32.00 -6.13
C THR A 589 -22.19 32.67 -5.52
N LEU A 590 -20.99 32.10 -5.70
CA LEU A 590 -19.75 32.66 -5.16
C LEU A 590 -19.38 34.01 -5.80
N LYS A 591 -19.55 34.14 -7.13
CA LYS A 591 -19.30 35.41 -7.82
C LYS A 591 -20.33 36.46 -7.44
N ILE A 592 -21.61 36.06 -7.34
CA ILE A 592 -22.68 36.92 -6.87
C ILE A 592 -22.32 37.52 -5.50
N ILE A 593 -21.88 36.68 -4.55
CA ILE A 593 -21.46 37.14 -3.22
C ILE A 593 -20.31 38.15 -3.33
N ASN A 594 -19.32 37.89 -4.18
CA ASN A 594 -18.19 38.81 -4.40
C ASN A 594 -18.57 40.15 -5.06
N GLN A 595 -19.70 40.22 -5.77
CA GLN A 595 -20.22 41.45 -6.36
C GLN A 595 -20.98 42.31 -5.35
N ILE A 596 -21.72 41.67 -4.44
CA ILE A 596 -22.57 42.37 -3.46
C ILE A 596 -21.85 42.65 -2.13
N SER A 597 -20.79 41.90 -1.82
CA SER A 597 -20.01 42.05 -0.60
C SER A 597 -18.87 43.06 -0.78
N PRO A 598 -18.60 43.94 0.20
CA PRO A 598 -17.42 44.82 0.18
C PRO A 598 -16.11 44.06 0.44
N ILE A 599 -16.18 42.77 0.76
CA ILE A 599 -15.05 41.89 1.02
C ILE A 599 -15.15 40.68 0.10
N GLN A 600 -14.08 40.43 -0.65
CA GLN A 600 -14.00 39.27 -1.53
C GLN A 600 -13.77 37.98 -0.72
N ILE A 601 -14.33 36.87 -1.19
CA ILE A 601 -14.15 35.52 -0.68
C ILE A 601 -13.73 34.56 -1.81
N ARG A 602 -13.11 33.45 -1.43
CA ARG A 602 -12.75 32.35 -2.35
C ARG A 602 -13.53 31.08 -2.02
N ASP A 603 -13.48 30.13 -2.94
CA ASP A 603 -14.06 28.80 -2.76
C ASP A 603 -13.36 28.06 -1.61
N LYS A 604 -14.00 28.06 -0.43
CA LYS A 604 -13.54 27.30 0.74
C LYS A 604 -13.63 25.81 0.51
N SER A 605 -14.61 25.32 -0.26
CA SER A 605 -14.95 23.91 -0.40
C SER A 605 -13.95 23.18 -1.31
N GLY A 606 -13.66 23.73 -2.48
CA GLY A 606 -12.83 23.03 -3.47
C GLY A 606 -13.44 21.68 -3.86
N THR A 607 -12.74 20.59 -3.54
CA THR A 607 -13.20 19.22 -3.80
C THR A 607 -13.29 18.40 -2.51
N PHE A 608 -14.37 17.64 -2.35
CA PHE A 608 -14.51 16.64 -1.28
C PHE A 608 -14.05 15.26 -1.74
N ILE A 609 -13.35 14.54 -0.86
CA ILE A 609 -12.77 13.22 -1.13
C ILE A 609 -13.61 12.16 -0.44
N GLY A 610 -14.19 11.27 -1.24
CA GLY A 610 -14.88 10.09 -0.75
C GLY A 610 -13.89 9.12 -0.07
N THR A 611 -14.29 8.58 1.09
CA THR A 611 -13.46 7.62 1.83
C THR A 611 -14.30 6.57 2.54
N ARG A 612 -13.69 5.40 2.77
CA ARG A 612 -14.20 4.38 3.69
C ARG A 612 -13.09 3.77 4.50
N MET A 613 -13.44 3.17 5.63
CA MET A 613 -12.50 2.38 6.42
C MET A 613 -12.03 1.15 5.63
N GLY A 614 -10.71 1.03 5.50
CA GLY A 614 -10.01 -0.15 5.00
C GLY A 614 -9.59 -1.04 6.17
N ARG A 615 -8.29 -1.33 6.31
CA ARG A 615 -7.79 -2.20 7.37
C ARG A 615 -7.47 -1.38 8.63
N PRO A 616 -7.77 -1.87 9.85
CA PRO A 616 -7.26 -1.26 11.07
C PRO A 616 -5.73 -1.41 11.13
N GLU A 617 -5.12 -0.61 11.98
CA GLU A 617 -3.74 -0.73 12.42
C GLU A 617 -3.47 -2.09 13.09
N LYS A 618 -2.20 -2.49 13.13
CA LYS A 618 -1.80 -3.80 13.67
C LYS A 618 -0.42 -3.71 14.29
N ALA A 619 -0.34 -3.86 15.61
CA ALA A 619 0.91 -4.07 16.32
C ALA A 619 0.82 -5.40 17.07
N LYS A 620 1.32 -6.48 16.46
CA LYS A 620 1.28 -7.81 17.10
C LYS A 620 2.36 -8.77 16.59
N GLN A 621 2.78 -9.69 17.46
CA GLN A 621 3.64 -10.80 17.08
C GLN A 621 3.03 -11.60 15.91
N ARG A 622 3.84 -11.89 14.90
CA ARG A 622 3.44 -12.72 13.77
C ARG A 622 3.59 -14.18 14.14
N LYS A 623 2.47 -14.85 14.36
CA LYS A 623 2.43 -16.26 14.76
C LYS A 623 1.99 -17.14 13.60
N LEU A 624 2.59 -18.32 13.48
CA LEU A 624 2.11 -19.37 12.59
C LEU A 624 0.90 -20.08 13.15
N THR A 625 0.12 -20.72 12.29
CA THR A 625 -0.99 -21.59 12.71
C THR A 625 -0.48 -22.68 13.65
N GLY A 626 -1.06 -22.72 14.86
CA GLY A 626 -0.60 -23.62 15.94
C GLY A 626 0.39 -22.99 16.90
N ASN A 627 0.84 -21.76 16.66
CA ASN A 627 1.73 -20.99 17.54
C ASN A 627 2.99 -21.80 17.95
N PRO A 628 3.78 -22.35 17.01
CA PRO A 628 4.96 -23.13 17.34
C PRO A 628 6.05 -22.26 17.99
N HIS A 629 6.76 -22.84 18.96
CA HIS A 629 7.99 -22.29 19.54
C HIS A 629 9.23 -22.80 18.80
N VAL A 630 9.12 -23.93 18.09
CA VAL A 630 10.22 -24.55 17.33
C VAL A 630 9.71 -25.23 16.07
N LEU A 631 10.53 -25.21 15.01
CA LEU A 631 10.30 -25.96 13.78
C LEU A 631 10.79 -27.41 13.92
N PHE A 632 10.29 -28.12 14.92
CA PHE A 632 10.56 -29.54 15.16
C PHE A 632 9.24 -30.32 15.08
N PRO A 633 9.19 -31.43 14.32
CA PRO A 633 7.94 -32.16 14.12
C PRO A 633 7.56 -32.94 15.39
N VAL A 634 6.30 -32.86 15.81
CA VAL A 634 5.73 -33.64 16.92
C VAL A 634 4.69 -34.67 16.46
N GLY A 635 4.52 -34.83 15.13
CA GLY A 635 3.65 -35.86 14.54
C GLY A 635 2.20 -35.78 15.01
N LYS A 636 1.54 -36.94 15.11
CA LYS A 636 0.21 -37.07 15.72
C LYS A 636 0.31 -37.08 17.25
N GLU A 637 1.44 -37.54 17.76
CA GLU A 637 1.77 -37.76 19.17
C GLU A 637 1.76 -36.46 20.00
N GLY A 638 2.05 -35.31 19.39
CA GLY A 638 1.87 -34.00 20.02
C GLY A 638 0.41 -33.57 20.25
N GLY A 639 -0.57 -34.45 19.99
CA GLY A 639 -1.99 -34.23 20.29
C GLY A 639 -2.59 -33.05 19.53
N ARG A 640 -3.67 -32.46 20.06
CA ARG A 640 -4.36 -31.30 19.46
C ARG A 640 -3.49 -30.03 19.47
N LEU A 641 -2.73 -29.83 20.55
CA LEU A 641 -1.92 -28.63 20.78
C LEU A 641 -0.56 -28.65 20.08
N ARG A 642 -0.17 -29.77 19.47
CA ARG A 642 1.15 -29.99 18.87
C ARG A 642 2.26 -29.75 19.92
N SER A 643 2.07 -30.26 21.13
CA SER A 643 2.96 -30.03 22.26
C SER A 643 3.99 -31.14 22.43
N PHE A 644 5.17 -30.78 22.95
CA PHE A 644 6.17 -31.76 23.37
C PHE A 644 5.72 -32.53 24.60
N GLN A 645 4.93 -31.93 25.49
CA GLN A 645 4.39 -32.59 26.68
C GLN A 645 3.59 -33.85 26.31
N SER A 646 2.65 -33.74 25.36
CA SER A 646 1.88 -34.90 24.89
C SER A 646 2.75 -35.93 24.16
N ALA A 647 3.76 -35.47 23.40
CA ALA A 647 4.71 -36.38 22.77
C ALA A 647 5.61 -37.11 23.79
N LEU A 648 5.96 -36.45 24.90
CA LEU A 648 6.73 -37.02 26.00
C LEU A 648 5.91 -38.05 26.78
N GLU A 649 4.61 -37.83 27.00
CA GLU A 649 3.71 -38.82 27.60
C GLU A 649 3.66 -40.10 26.76
N GLN A 650 3.51 -39.97 25.43
CA GLN A 650 3.56 -41.13 24.52
C GLN A 650 4.97 -41.74 24.37
N GLY A 651 6.01 -40.99 24.72
CA GLY A 651 7.41 -41.44 24.70
C GLY A 651 8.08 -41.49 23.32
N LYS A 652 7.35 -41.21 22.24
CA LYS A 652 7.86 -41.28 20.86
C LYS A 652 7.29 -40.19 19.97
N ILE A 653 7.99 -39.91 18.87
CA ILE A 653 7.51 -39.06 17.76
C ILE A 653 7.73 -39.80 16.45
N THR A 654 6.68 -39.92 15.64
CA THR A 654 6.75 -40.45 14.27
C THR A 654 6.61 -39.31 13.27
N ALA A 655 7.67 -39.02 12.51
CA ALA A 655 7.67 -37.97 11.49
C ALA A 655 8.73 -38.22 10.42
N GLU A 656 8.75 -37.39 9.37
CA GLU A 656 9.88 -37.35 8.45
C GLU A 656 11.07 -36.64 9.10
N PHE A 657 12.22 -37.31 9.07
CA PHE A 657 13.46 -36.82 9.64
C PHE A 657 14.63 -37.07 8.68
N PRO A 658 15.67 -36.22 8.71
CA PRO A 658 16.84 -36.36 7.87
C PRO A 658 17.74 -37.52 8.33
N PHE A 659 18.65 -37.92 7.44
CA PHE A 659 19.73 -38.85 7.77
C PHE A 659 21.00 -38.09 8.13
N TYR A 660 21.42 -38.18 9.39
CA TYR A 660 22.75 -37.79 9.83
C TYR A 660 23.46 -39.00 10.44
N TYR A 661 24.77 -39.10 10.27
CA TYR A 661 25.58 -40.19 10.81
C TYR A 661 26.76 -39.65 11.62
N CYS A 662 26.90 -40.14 12.85
CA CYS A 662 28.05 -39.85 13.70
C CYS A 662 29.10 -40.96 13.55
N GLU A 663 30.29 -40.60 13.06
CA GLU A 663 31.38 -41.57 12.84
C GLU A 663 31.98 -42.06 14.15
N LYS A 664 32.04 -41.23 15.20
CA LYS A 664 32.59 -41.58 16.51
C LYS A 664 31.68 -42.53 17.31
N CYS A 665 30.37 -42.29 17.29
CA CYS A 665 29.41 -43.16 17.98
C CYS A 665 28.89 -44.30 17.11
N GLN A 666 29.20 -44.30 15.81
CA GLN A 666 28.67 -45.22 14.81
C GLN A 666 27.13 -45.34 14.86
N LYS A 667 26.45 -44.19 15.05
CA LYS A 667 24.99 -44.12 15.20
C LYS A 667 24.41 -43.06 14.28
N GLN A 668 23.21 -43.34 13.77
CA GLN A 668 22.41 -42.36 13.06
C GLN A 668 21.76 -41.38 14.04
N THR A 669 21.63 -40.13 13.63
CA THR A 669 20.94 -39.06 14.35
C THR A 669 20.08 -38.23 13.37
N ILE A 670 19.43 -37.20 13.89
CA ILE A 670 18.62 -36.22 13.16
C ILE A 670 19.22 -34.82 13.17
N PHE A 671 20.35 -34.62 13.86
CA PHE A 671 20.99 -33.32 14.02
C PHE A 671 22.37 -33.28 13.37
N PRO A 672 22.83 -32.10 12.93
CA PRO A 672 24.18 -31.91 12.39
C PRO A 672 25.29 -32.14 13.42
N LYS A 673 24.97 -32.21 14.72
CA LYS A 673 25.89 -32.53 15.81
C LYS A 673 25.33 -33.66 16.66
N CYS A 674 26.18 -34.63 16.99
CA CYS A 674 25.79 -35.80 17.77
C CYS A 674 25.43 -35.41 19.22
N GLU A 675 24.23 -35.79 19.64
CA GLU A 675 23.70 -35.57 20.99
C GLU A 675 24.43 -36.37 22.09
N ASN A 676 25.20 -37.39 21.72
CA ASN A 676 25.91 -38.26 22.67
C ASN A 676 27.36 -37.81 22.89
N CYS A 677 28.14 -37.63 21.82
CA CYS A 677 29.57 -37.31 21.91
C CYS A 677 29.92 -35.86 21.56
N GLY A 678 28.97 -35.08 21.06
CA GLY A 678 29.19 -33.69 20.67
C GLY A 678 30.01 -33.48 19.40
N GLU A 679 30.36 -34.54 18.66
CA GLU A 679 31.07 -34.41 17.38
C GLU A 679 30.13 -33.99 16.24
N PRO A 680 30.63 -33.29 15.21
CA PRO A 680 29.91 -33.09 13.96
C PRO A 680 29.48 -34.43 13.34
N THR A 681 28.31 -34.43 12.71
CA THR A 681 27.79 -35.57 11.96
C THR A 681 27.82 -35.27 10.46
N LYS A 682 27.82 -36.33 9.64
CA LYS A 682 27.72 -36.21 8.19
C LYS A 682 26.28 -36.42 7.75
N GLN A 683 25.74 -35.49 6.96
CA GLN A 683 24.46 -35.70 6.30
C GLN A 683 24.61 -36.84 5.28
N LYS A 684 23.62 -37.73 5.24
CA LYS A 684 23.55 -38.86 4.32
C LYS A 684 22.24 -38.77 3.52
N TRP A 685 22.16 -39.54 2.43
CA TRP A 685 20.97 -39.66 1.60
C TRP A 685 20.64 -41.11 1.34
N LYS A 686 19.36 -41.47 1.21
CA LYS A 686 18.93 -42.86 1.01
C LYS A 686 18.52 -43.10 -0.44
N CYS A 687 19.26 -43.99 -1.10
CA CYS A 687 18.85 -44.61 -2.35
C CYS A 687 17.83 -45.72 -2.03
N PRO A 688 16.67 -45.79 -2.72
CA PRO A 688 15.69 -46.86 -2.51
C PRO A 688 16.27 -48.27 -2.71
N LYS A 689 17.33 -48.41 -3.51
CA LYS A 689 17.98 -49.70 -3.81
C LYS A 689 19.34 -49.88 -3.12
N CYS A 690 20.18 -48.85 -3.10
CA CYS A 690 21.55 -48.95 -2.58
C CYS A 690 21.69 -48.61 -1.08
N GLY A 691 20.62 -48.23 -0.39
CA GLY A 691 20.69 -47.81 1.02
C GLY A 691 21.30 -46.42 1.20
N LEU A 692 22.00 -46.19 2.32
CA LEU A 692 22.56 -44.88 2.66
C LEU A 692 23.80 -44.55 1.84
N GLN A 693 23.87 -43.30 1.39
CA GLN A 693 24.85 -42.75 0.46
C GLN A 693 25.35 -41.39 0.96
N ASP A 694 26.54 -41.00 0.51
CA ASP A 694 27.16 -39.70 0.82
C ASP A 694 26.73 -38.58 -0.14
N GLU A 695 26.06 -38.91 -1.23
CA GLU A 695 25.68 -37.92 -2.26
C GLU A 695 24.18 -37.85 -2.50
N LYS A 696 23.74 -36.67 -2.96
CA LYS A 696 22.34 -36.39 -3.33
C LYS A 696 21.85 -37.19 -4.54
N LYS A 697 22.76 -37.67 -5.39
CA LYS A 697 22.45 -38.48 -6.56
C LYS A 697 23.21 -39.81 -6.48
N CYS A 698 22.49 -40.91 -6.56
CA CYS A 698 23.06 -42.21 -6.83
C CYS A 698 23.43 -42.30 -8.31
N THR A 699 24.67 -42.70 -8.59
CA THR A 699 25.19 -42.89 -9.95
C THR A 699 24.34 -43.83 -10.80
N GLN A 700 23.69 -44.82 -10.17
CA GLN A 700 22.88 -45.84 -10.87
C GLN A 700 21.36 -45.58 -10.83
N HIS A 701 20.84 -44.87 -9.83
CA HIS A 701 19.41 -44.81 -9.55
C HIS A 701 18.84 -43.39 -9.47
N GLY A 702 19.63 -42.38 -9.80
CA GLY A 702 19.17 -41.00 -9.84
C GLY A 702 19.10 -40.35 -8.46
N GLN A 703 18.02 -39.64 -8.16
CA GLN A 703 17.97 -38.75 -6.99
C GLN A 703 17.67 -39.50 -5.68
N ASN A 704 18.54 -39.34 -4.67
CA ASN A 704 18.37 -39.96 -3.37
C ASN A 704 17.43 -39.15 -2.46
N LYS A 705 16.75 -39.82 -1.54
CA LYS A 705 15.90 -39.18 -0.52
C LYS A 705 16.75 -38.59 0.59
N ALA A 706 16.45 -37.35 0.99
CA ALA A 706 17.15 -36.67 2.10
C ALA A 706 16.58 -37.05 3.48
N SER A 707 15.36 -37.57 3.52
CA SER A 707 14.62 -37.90 4.73
C SER A 707 13.80 -39.18 4.54
N GLU A 708 13.36 -39.75 5.66
CA GLU A 708 12.30 -40.76 5.68
C GLU A 708 11.43 -40.64 6.93
N GLN A 709 10.25 -41.25 6.87
CA GLN A 709 9.38 -41.40 8.02
C GLN A 709 10.02 -42.38 9.01
N LYS A 710 10.39 -41.90 10.19
CA LYS A 710 10.95 -42.71 11.28
C LYS A 710 10.40 -42.30 12.65
N THR A 711 10.50 -43.22 13.58
CA THR A 711 10.09 -43.04 14.98
C THR A 711 11.30 -42.78 15.85
N ILE A 712 11.29 -41.70 16.64
CA ILE A 712 12.37 -41.36 17.58
C ILE A 712 11.91 -41.42 19.04
N PRO A 713 12.77 -41.87 19.98
CA PRO A 713 12.48 -41.85 21.42
C PRO A 713 12.68 -40.43 21.97
N ILE A 714 11.63 -39.61 21.95
CA ILE A 714 11.74 -38.17 22.26
C ILE A 714 12.20 -37.89 23.71
N LYS A 715 11.92 -38.78 24.67
CA LYS A 715 12.35 -38.62 26.06
C LYS A 715 13.87 -38.48 26.18
N GLU A 716 14.63 -39.37 25.53
CA GLU A 716 16.09 -39.35 25.55
C GLU A 716 16.67 -38.06 24.94
N TYR A 717 16.10 -37.62 23.81
CA TYR A 717 16.50 -36.36 23.18
C TYR A 717 16.21 -35.18 24.10
N PHE A 718 15.04 -35.14 24.71
CA PHE A 718 14.60 -34.05 25.58
C PHE A 718 15.47 -33.92 26.83
N GLU A 719 15.77 -35.03 27.51
CA GLU A 719 16.64 -35.07 28.70
C GLU A 719 18.06 -34.60 28.40
N LYS A 720 18.65 -35.06 27.28
CA LYS A 720 19.98 -34.61 26.84
C LYS A 720 20.01 -33.11 26.57
N ILE A 721 18.94 -32.57 25.98
CA ILE A 721 18.81 -31.13 25.72
C ILE A 721 18.66 -30.33 27.03
N LEU A 722 17.87 -30.82 27.99
CA LEU A 722 17.74 -30.18 29.31
C LEU A 722 19.09 -30.15 30.05
N LYS A 723 19.83 -31.26 30.01
CA LYS A 723 21.21 -31.34 30.53
C LYS A 723 22.13 -30.35 29.83
N TYR A 724 22.04 -30.25 28.49
CA TYR A 724 22.81 -29.28 27.70
C TYR A 724 22.50 -27.82 28.05
N LEU A 725 21.22 -27.51 28.33
CA LEU A 725 20.78 -26.19 28.77
C LEU A 725 21.09 -25.90 30.24
N GLY A 726 21.56 -26.88 31.01
CA GLY A 726 21.82 -26.75 32.44
C GLY A 726 20.55 -26.48 33.27
N THR A 727 19.37 -26.92 32.79
CA THR A 727 18.09 -26.71 33.48
C THR A 727 17.34 -28.02 33.67
N LYS A 728 16.67 -28.17 34.80
CA LYS A 728 15.71 -29.26 35.05
C LYS A 728 14.27 -28.81 34.84
N THR A 729 14.01 -27.52 34.95
CA THR A 729 12.69 -26.92 34.75
C THR A 729 12.53 -26.48 33.31
N TYR A 730 11.34 -26.72 32.76
CA TYR A 730 10.97 -26.31 31.41
C TYR A 730 9.51 -25.81 31.41
N PRO A 731 9.13 -24.96 30.45
CA PRO A 731 7.78 -24.41 30.39
C PRO A 731 6.69 -25.48 30.28
N GLU A 732 5.53 -25.23 30.87
CA GLU A 732 4.36 -26.13 30.86
C GLU A 732 3.90 -26.49 29.44
N LEU A 733 4.13 -25.60 28.47
CA LEU A 733 3.70 -25.80 27.10
C LEU A 733 4.79 -25.41 26.10
N ILE A 734 5.30 -26.41 25.38
CA ILE A 734 6.27 -26.22 24.30
C ILE A 734 5.65 -26.77 23.03
N LYS A 735 5.44 -25.91 22.02
CA LYS A 735 4.76 -26.29 20.78
C LYS A 735 5.74 -26.50 19.64
N GLY A 736 5.60 -27.63 18.95
CA GLY A 736 6.29 -27.94 17.69
C GLY A 736 5.37 -27.76 16.48
N VAL A 737 5.76 -28.36 15.36
CA VAL A 737 4.97 -28.41 14.12
C VAL A 737 4.46 -29.83 13.86
N ARG A 738 3.42 -29.99 13.02
CA ARG A 738 2.95 -31.33 12.63
C ARG A 738 3.99 -32.10 11.81
N GLY A 739 4.66 -31.38 10.92
CA GLY A 739 5.73 -31.87 10.06
C GLY A 739 6.58 -30.69 9.61
N THR A 740 7.84 -30.95 9.29
CA THR A 740 8.71 -29.98 8.61
C THR A 740 8.28 -29.84 7.16
N SER A 741 8.43 -28.64 6.58
CA SER A 741 8.07 -28.36 5.18
C SER A 741 9.29 -28.00 4.33
N ASN A 742 10.50 -28.06 4.87
CA ASN A 742 11.72 -27.87 4.10
C ASN A 742 12.06 -29.16 3.34
N LYS A 743 12.69 -29.03 2.18
CA LYS A 743 12.97 -30.14 1.24
C LYS A 743 13.74 -31.32 1.85
N GLU A 744 14.57 -31.05 2.85
CA GLU A 744 15.42 -32.05 3.48
C GLU A 744 14.86 -32.52 4.84
N HIS A 745 13.68 -32.00 5.22
CA HIS A 745 12.99 -32.25 6.49
C HIS A 745 13.83 -32.04 7.76
N ILE A 746 14.89 -31.21 7.67
CA ILE A 746 15.79 -30.92 8.80
C ILE A 746 15.01 -30.19 9.90
N PRO A 747 14.95 -30.72 11.14
CA PRO A 747 14.26 -30.07 12.24
C PRO A 747 15.14 -29.00 12.90
N GLU A 748 14.52 -27.95 13.42
CA GLU A 748 15.23 -26.96 14.25
C GLU A 748 15.62 -27.58 15.60
N HIS A 749 16.80 -27.21 16.12
CA HIS A 749 17.28 -27.71 17.41
C HIS A 749 16.32 -27.34 18.56
N LEU A 750 15.80 -28.36 19.25
CA LEU A 750 14.73 -28.20 20.25
C LEU A 750 15.08 -27.31 21.44
N ALA A 751 16.36 -27.18 21.80
CA ALA A 751 16.82 -26.20 22.79
C ALA A 751 16.30 -24.77 22.50
N LYS A 752 16.24 -24.37 21.22
CA LYS A 752 15.69 -23.07 20.81
C LYS A 752 14.22 -22.95 21.15
N GLY A 753 13.46 -24.04 20.99
CA GLY A 753 12.04 -24.12 21.36
C GLY A 753 11.78 -23.93 22.84
N ILE A 754 12.59 -24.57 23.69
CA ILE A 754 12.50 -24.43 25.16
C ILE A 754 12.75 -22.96 25.56
N LEU A 755 13.82 -22.37 25.03
CA LEU A 755 14.16 -20.97 25.30
C LEU A 755 13.08 -20.01 24.79
N ARG A 756 12.56 -20.21 23.58
CA ARG A 756 11.48 -19.37 23.04
C ARG A 756 10.20 -19.50 23.87
N ALA A 757 9.82 -20.71 24.28
CA ALA A 757 8.66 -20.96 25.13
C ALA A 757 8.78 -20.25 26.49
N LYS A 758 9.98 -20.26 27.09
CA LYS A 758 10.27 -19.56 28.36
C LYS A 758 9.94 -18.06 28.30
N TYR A 759 10.17 -17.43 27.16
CA TYR A 759 9.92 -15.99 26.94
C TYR A 759 8.65 -15.70 26.14
N SER A 760 7.76 -16.68 25.93
CA SER A 760 6.55 -16.53 25.11
C SER A 760 6.81 -16.04 23.68
N ILE A 761 7.95 -16.42 23.11
CA ILE A 761 8.37 -16.08 21.75
C ILE A 761 7.96 -17.21 20.80
N HIS A 762 7.50 -16.83 19.60
CA HIS A 762 7.02 -17.77 18.59
C HIS A 762 7.89 -17.71 17.35
N VAL A 763 8.10 -18.85 16.71
CA VAL A 763 8.94 -18.98 15.52
C VAL A 763 8.10 -18.88 14.24
N TYR A 764 8.66 -18.26 13.19
CA TYR A 764 8.11 -18.22 11.85
C TYR A 764 8.75 -19.29 10.94
N LYS A 765 8.28 -19.43 9.69
CA LYS A 765 8.62 -20.57 8.82
C LYS A 765 10.11 -20.72 8.51
N ASP A 766 10.86 -19.63 8.61
CA ASP A 766 12.30 -19.51 8.32
C ASP A 766 13.16 -19.52 9.59
N GLY A 767 12.60 -19.87 10.76
CA GLY A 767 13.33 -19.87 12.03
C GLY A 767 13.44 -18.50 12.70
N THR A 768 12.98 -17.42 12.06
CA THR A 768 12.99 -16.06 12.61
C THR A 768 11.81 -15.80 13.54
N THR A 769 11.92 -14.79 14.41
CA THR A 769 10.79 -14.21 15.15
C THR A 769 10.39 -12.91 14.49
N ARG A 770 9.10 -12.71 14.23
CA ARG A 770 8.59 -11.54 13.50
C ARG A 770 7.51 -10.80 14.28
N TYR A 771 7.48 -9.48 14.13
CA TYR A 771 6.47 -8.60 14.69
C TYR A 771 5.87 -7.77 13.56
N ASP A 772 4.55 -7.84 13.37
CA ASP A 772 3.86 -7.03 12.37
C ASP A 772 3.52 -5.67 13.00
N MET A 773 3.95 -4.57 12.36
CA MET A 773 3.67 -3.17 12.72
C MET A 773 2.99 -2.44 11.56
#